data_AF-A0A3B9FM78-F1
#
_entry.id   AF-A0A3B9FM78-F1
#
_cell.length_a   1.000
_cell.length_b   1.000
_cell.length_c   1.000
_cell.angle_alpha   90.00
_cell.angle_beta   90.00
_cell.angle_gamma   90.00
#
_symmetry.space_group_name_H-M   'P 1'
#
loop_
_entity.id
_entity.type
_entity.pdbx_description
1 polymer ?
#
loop_
_entity_poly.entity_id
_entity_poly.type
_entity_poly.pdbx_seq_one_letter_code
_entity_poly.pdbx_strand_id
1 'polypeptide(L)'
;FVLSDNRALEDNRLNPVQVQAIAIEDGKAKILIGNAGKLTRVHVYATRYLSNWDNFSAFDVGGPPSSYSMGLSRKRSLYVEERVIGEEYRYVLDRRYARKYPGNMLARPGLILNPWSLRKTETGIKNAQSGEAYEELSDLAKFGKEQEQRKRLNMREERDYPNLDFLGNNALLWANVKPGEDGIATVDLKGISGQQRLHVYAVDAWNVAYRPIALASSDPPLRELRMARALEPKKSFSEQKLFTSLAEGEEFKIEDVTTSKLASYDSLAKAYSLLSTLSGNSDLTKFGFILQWPGLKEEEKRAKYSEFACHELHFFLHQKDPAFFAKVVRPYLANKKDKTFLDHWLLGDDLSGYLEPFRFSRLNAVEKILMARKLGNEGKAMARHIGELSEMIPADPEKFNRLFDSAIGNSALDSQSDDSLGFDKRSDLMKAQNKQRFLAGSSATLGTGGYGTGGSVARDVRNSAFLKFEEKAKAEVADHFYAAPAPPPALTKSAAKAQAEKKTLGQTIVSEIALPDFKDTSVKGLNSAFEFDAKSTRAAKRARDKLGYLDASLKARGAGRQFYRKLPPTEEWAENNYYRLPLDRQKADLIKVNPFWNDFAAHPADKPFLSGNFIYSTGSFAEMMFVLSVLDLPFEAEEHQVENEGVAFSLRSGKPLLLFHQEVREAQKAPNARDILLSQNFYRADSRYLNEGGERLDNFVKDEFLKQIAYGCQVVITNPTSSVRKLRYLAQIPTGAVPLQKGFYSEGRPFRLEPYSTRTIEFYFYFPETGKFPVYPIQVGSDKGHLAGAQAFTFQVVDKLSKRDETSWAWVSQNGTAKEVLQYLRDHNLNRIALDKIAFRMRNENEGGDGKAFFAKTLQLLSARFAYDPTLWSYALYHKDVDRLREYLSRSPLTGRCGLYLDSPLLSIDPVERGFHEHLEYKPLVNARAHQLGKGREILNNRFFAQYRGLMEVLKYKSSFGQDDLLATSYYLFLQDRVEEGLRFFDKVDPQSIDEKLQHAYLSTYLDFCKGELASARQRAQRYADYPVDRWRNLFLDALGQLDEIDGKGVKPADEENREQAQDVLASSEPSLGLDIGKGEFTIAARNLENCTVNYYPMDVELLFSRKPFV
;
A
#
# COMPACT_ATOMS: atom_id res chain seq x y z
N PHE A 1 56.98 7.58 11.42
CA PHE A 1 56.70 7.59 9.97
C PHE A 1 57.86 6.93 9.22
N VAL A 2 57.55 6.14 8.19
CA VAL A 2 58.48 5.53 7.23
C VAL A 2 58.23 6.16 5.86
N LEU A 3 59.29 6.46 5.11
CA LEU A 3 59.25 7.26 3.88
C LEU A 3 59.82 6.48 2.69
N SER A 4 59.36 6.83 1.49
CA SER A 4 59.85 6.36 0.19
C SER A 4 59.50 7.40 -0.89
N ASP A 5 60.20 7.39 -2.02
CA ASP A 5 60.14 8.43 -3.07
C ASP A 5 58.72 8.81 -3.55
N ASN A 6 57.79 7.86 -3.51
CA ASN A 6 56.41 8.05 -3.95
C ASN A 6 55.38 8.13 -2.81
N ARG A 7 55.75 7.86 -1.55
CA ARG A 7 54.80 7.83 -0.40
C ARG A 7 55.42 7.91 1.01
N ALA A 8 54.64 8.42 1.95
CA ALA A 8 54.90 8.43 3.40
C ALA A 8 53.84 7.57 4.15
N LEU A 9 54.24 6.91 5.24
CA LEU A 9 53.41 6.00 6.06
C LEU A 9 53.67 6.19 7.57
N GLU A 10 52.65 6.08 8.41
CA GLU A 10 52.77 6.16 9.89
C GLU A 10 53.19 4.82 10.53
N ASP A 11 53.87 4.89 11.70
CA ASP A 11 54.39 3.74 12.45
C ASP A 11 53.78 3.73 13.85
N ASN A 12 52.65 3.03 14.00
CA ASN A 12 51.84 2.96 15.22
C ASN A 12 51.98 1.58 15.88
N ARG A 13 52.90 1.45 16.83
CA ARG A 13 53.16 0.19 17.55
C ARG A 13 52.41 0.15 18.87
N LEU A 14 51.28 -0.56 18.88
CA LEU A 14 50.52 -0.86 20.10
C LEU A 14 50.69 -2.33 20.46
N ASN A 15 50.93 -2.62 21.74
CA ASN A 15 50.96 -3.98 22.26
C ASN A 15 49.53 -4.42 22.60
N PRO A 16 48.94 -5.44 21.93
CA PRO A 16 47.56 -5.85 22.18
C PRO A 16 47.43 -6.61 23.51
N VAL A 17 46.24 -6.52 24.14
CA VAL A 17 45.90 -7.34 25.31
C VAL A 17 45.98 -8.84 24.99
N GLN A 18 46.36 -9.66 25.98
CA GLN A 18 46.52 -11.12 25.82
C GLN A 18 46.02 -11.89 27.04
N VAL A 19 45.33 -13.02 26.83
CA VAL A 19 45.03 -13.98 27.91
C VAL A 19 46.20 -14.98 28.02
N GLN A 20 47.21 -14.64 28.81
CA GLN A 20 48.50 -15.35 28.85
C GLN A 20 48.42 -16.72 29.53
N ALA A 21 47.65 -16.84 30.60
CA ALA A 21 47.41 -18.11 31.30
C ALA A 21 46.02 -18.13 31.95
N ILE A 22 45.47 -19.33 32.13
CA ILE A 22 44.28 -19.60 32.94
C ILE A 22 44.61 -20.82 33.80
N ALA A 23 44.50 -20.69 35.11
CA ALA A 23 44.61 -21.77 36.08
C ALA A 23 43.30 -21.90 36.87
N ILE A 24 42.92 -23.12 37.26
CA ILE A 24 41.72 -23.39 38.05
C ILE A 24 42.15 -24.11 39.33
N GLU A 25 42.02 -23.43 40.46
CA GLU A 25 42.54 -23.85 41.77
C GLU A 25 41.49 -23.46 42.85
N ASP A 26 41.25 -24.31 43.84
CA ASP A 26 40.33 -24.06 44.96
C ASP A 26 38.92 -23.57 44.56
N GLY A 27 38.41 -24.03 43.41
CA GLY A 27 37.12 -23.61 42.85
C GLY A 27 37.11 -22.19 42.25
N LYS A 28 38.28 -21.62 41.95
CA LYS A 28 38.43 -20.30 41.32
C LYS A 28 39.26 -20.38 40.04
N ALA A 29 38.85 -19.62 39.02
CA ALA A 29 39.70 -19.37 37.86
C ALA A 29 40.59 -18.14 38.12
N LYS A 30 41.91 -18.34 38.08
CA LYS A 30 42.93 -17.29 38.05
C LYS A 30 43.34 -17.07 36.59
N ILE A 31 43.18 -15.85 36.09
CA ILE A 31 43.33 -15.49 34.67
C ILE A 31 44.39 -14.40 34.56
N LEU A 32 45.54 -14.71 33.98
CA LEU A 32 46.64 -13.75 33.79
C LEU A 32 46.46 -13.00 32.47
N ILE A 33 46.34 -11.67 32.54
CA ILE A 33 46.17 -10.78 31.40
C ILE A 33 47.45 -10.00 31.10
N GLY A 34 48.09 -10.34 29.97
CA GLY A 34 49.21 -9.58 29.43
C GLY A 34 48.76 -8.26 28.81
N ASN A 35 49.57 -7.22 28.95
CA ASN A 35 49.32 -5.86 28.45
C ASN A 35 48.00 -5.24 28.98
N ALA A 36 47.54 -5.62 30.18
CA ALA A 36 46.35 -5.07 30.81
C ALA A 36 46.48 -3.55 31.06
N GLY A 37 45.53 -2.76 30.53
CA GLY A 37 45.39 -1.34 30.80
C GLY A 37 44.25 -1.03 31.78
N LYS A 38 44.15 0.22 32.25
CA LYS A 38 43.09 0.66 33.19
C LYS A 38 41.66 0.45 32.67
N LEU A 39 41.50 0.41 31.34
CA LEU A 39 40.22 0.14 30.66
C LEU A 39 39.95 -1.35 30.43
N THR A 40 40.94 -2.23 30.56
CA THR A 40 40.80 -3.66 30.27
C THR A 40 39.78 -4.33 31.21
N ARG A 41 38.90 -5.15 30.65
CA ARG A 41 37.91 -5.97 31.37
C ARG A 41 37.96 -7.40 30.90
N VAL A 42 37.72 -8.32 31.83
CA VAL A 42 37.60 -9.75 31.57
C VAL A 42 36.13 -10.15 31.69
N HIS A 43 35.62 -10.83 30.68
CA HIS A 43 34.29 -11.40 30.63
C HIS A 43 34.43 -12.92 30.52
N VAL A 44 33.86 -13.64 31.47
CA VAL A 44 33.98 -15.10 31.57
C VAL A 44 32.60 -15.72 31.56
N TYR A 45 32.38 -16.78 30.79
CA TYR A 45 31.13 -17.54 30.88
C TYR A 45 31.34 -19.05 30.69
N ALA A 46 30.48 -19.85 31.32
CA ALA A 46 30.54 -21.31 31.28
C ALA A 46 29.35 -21.91 30.53
N THR A 47 29.59 -22.84 29.60
CA THR A 47 28.56 -23.49 28.77
C THR A 47 28.69 -25.02 28.77
N ARG A 48 27.59 -25.72 28.44
CA ARG A 48 27.62 -27.15 28.07
C ARG A 48 28.07 -27.37 26.63
N TYR A 49 27.50 -26.61 25.71
CA TYR A 49 27.68 -26.74 24.27
C TYR A 49 28.37 -25.49 23.68
N LEU A 50 28.85 -25.60 22.45
CA LEU A 50 29.30 -24.45 21.66
C LEU A 50 28.10 -23.63 21.18
N SER A 51 28.21 -22.29 21.22
CA SER A 51 27.30 -21.40 20.48
C SER A 51 27.43 -21.65 18.98
N ASN A 52 26.32 -21.54 18.24
CA ASN A 52 26.31 -21.51 16.77
C ASN A 52 26.68 -20.12 16.20
N TRP A 53 26.58 -19.05 17.00
CA TRP A 53 26.95 -17.68 16.64
C TRP A 53 28.38 -17.32 17.08
N ASP A 54 29.04 -16.42 16.34
CA ASP A 54 30.39 -15.96 16.66
C ASP A 54 30.39 -14.96 17.83
N ASN A 55 30.57 -15.51 19.04
CA ASN A 55 30.74 -14.75 20.27
C ASN A 55 31.94 -13.76 20.23
N PHE A 56 32.94 -13.92 19.34
CA PHE A 56 34.06 -12.98 19.23
C PHE A 56 33.63 -11.68 18.54
N SER A 57 32.93 -11.77 17.40
CA SER A 57 32.39 -10.60 16.69
C SER A 57 31.51 -9.70 17.57
N ALA A 58 30.79 -10.28 18.54
CA ALA A 58 29.91 -9.54 19.46
C ALA A 58 30.66 -8.68 20.51
N PHE A 59 31.97 -8.90 20.70
CA PHE A 59 32.83 -8.08 21.54
C PHE A 59 33.80 -7.19 20.74
N ASP A 60 33.85 -7.30 19.40
CA ASP A 60 34.79 -6.55 18.57
C ASP A 60 34.53 -5.03 18.64
N VAL A 61 35.56 -4.29 19.06
CA VAL A 61 35.54 -2.81 19.16
C VAL A 61 36.01 -2.13 17.86
N GLY A 62 36.36 -2.90 16.82
CA GLY A 62 36.67 -2.41 15.48
C GLY A 62 38.16 -2.13 15.22
N GLY A 63 39.04 -2.48 16.15
CA GLY A 63 40.49 -2.31 16.04
C GLY A 63 41.02 -0.89 16.27
N PRO A 64 42.34 -0.70 16.31
CA PRO A 64 42.96 0.63 16.31
C PRO A 64 42.73 1.35 14.97
N PRO A 65 42.73 2.70 14.94
CA PRO A 65 42.60 3.48 13.70
C PRO A 65 43.76 3.21 12.73
N SER A 66 43.48 3.29 11.43
CA SER A 66 44.47 3.03 10.38
C SER A 66 45.55 4.11 10.29
N SER A 67 46.81 3.67 10.19
CA SER A 67 48.00 4.50 10.01
C SER A 67 47.87 5.50 8.86
N TYR A 68 48.25 6.76 9.10
CA TYR A 68 48.21 7.82 8.09
C TYR A 68 49.12 7.52 6.88
N SER A 69 48.70 7.95 5.67
CA SER A 69 49.47 7.80 4.43
C SER A 69 49.27 8.94 3.44
N MET A 70 50.31 9.23 2.63
CA MET A 70 50.34 10.30 1.63
C MET A 70 51.21 9.88 0.43
N GLY A 71 50.93 10.37 -0.79
CA GLY A 71 51.69 10.07 -2.02
C GLY A 71 51.98 11.28 -2.92
N LEU A 72 52.93 11.13 -3.85
CA LEU A 72 53.52 12.21 -4.68
C LEU A 72 53.46 11.88 -6.20
N SER A 73 53.39 12.88 -7.09
CA SER A 73 53.24 12.66 -8.55
C SER A 73 53.79 13.79 -9.46
N ARG A 74 53.82 13.56 -10.79
CA ARG A 74 54.24 14.52 -11.85
C ARG A 74 53.31 14.42 -13.09
N LYS A 75 53.21 15.48 -13.92
CA LYS A 75 52.28 15.61 -15.07
C LYS A 75 52.92 15.36 -16.46
N ARG A 76 52.07 15.23 -17.51
CA ARG A 76 52.38 15.16 -18.97
C ARG A 76 51.27 15.85 -19.81
N SER A 77 51.46 15.99 -21.13
CA SER A 77 50.58 16.74 -22.07
C SER A 77 50.38 15.99 -23.43
N LEU A 78 49.39 16.41 -24.24
CA LEU A 78 48.98 15.81 -25.54
C LEU A 78 48.34 16.87 -26.51
N TYR A 79 48.06 16.51 -27.76
CA TYR A 79 47.53 17.36 -28.86
C TYR A 79 46.37 16.69 -29.64
N VAL A 80 45.50 17.47 -30.33
CA VAL A 80 44.32 17.02 -31.14
C VAL A 80 44.09 17.98 -32.36
N GLU A 81 43.35 17.54 -33.40
CA GLU A 81 43.28 18.16 -34.75
C GLU A 81 41.84 18.26 -35.35
N GLU A 82 41.53 19.41 -35.99
CA GLU A 82 40.40 19.84 -36.87
C GLU A 82 38.88 19.58 -36.54
N ARG A 83 37.98 20.38 -37.16
CA ARG A 83 36.64 20.77 -36.65
C ARG A 83 35.44 20.67 -37.62
N VAL A 84 34.20 20.76 -37.08
CA VAL A 84 32.90 20.82 -37.80
C VAL A 84 32.13 22.15 -37.61
N ILE A 85 31.24 22.49 -38.56
CA ILE A 85 30.35 23.69 -38.58
C ILE A 85 29.24 23.61 -37.50
N GLY A 86 28.98 24.73 -36.80
CA GLY A 86 27.99 24.85 -35.70
C GLY A 86 26.51 24.91 -36.10
N GLU A 87 25.62 24.62 -35.14
CA GLU A 87 24.23 24.22 -35.42
C GLU A 87 23.21 25.36 -35.65
N GLU A 88 23.32 26.53 -35.00
CA GLU A 88 22.30 27.61 -35.13
C GLU A 88 22.15 28.11 -36.58
N TYR A 89 23.23 28.20 -37.35
CA TYR A 89 23.17 28.65 -38.73
C TYR A 89 22.30 27.73 -39.61
N ARG A 90 22.32 26.43 -39.31
CA ARG A 90 21.45 25.44 -39.97
C ARG A 90 19.99 25.61 -39.56
N TYR A 91 19.72 25.81 -38.26
CA TYR A 91 18.36 26.08 -37.76
C TYR A 91 17.73 27.32 -38.39
N VAL A 92 18.49 28.40 -38.61
CA VAL A 92 18.00 29.61 -39.30
C VAL A 92 17.62 29.33 -40.76
N LEU A 93 18.41 28.52 -41.48
CA LEU A 93 18.10 28.11 -42.85
C LEU A 93 16.85 27.22 -42.90
N ASP A 94 16.80 26.17 -42.09
CA ASP A 94 15.68 25.22 -42.05
C ASP A 94 14.36 25.92 -41.66
N ARG A 95 14.40 26.92 -40.76
CA ARG A 95 13.26 27.78 -40.43
C ARG A 95 12.80 28.68 -41.59
N ARG A 96 13.70 29.13 -42.47
CA ARG A 96 13.37 30.06 -43.56
C ARG A 96 12.49 29.41 -44.64
N TYR A 97 12.72 28.13 -44.92
CA TYR A 97 12.06 27.38 -46.00
C TYR A 97 10.90 26.50 -45.54
N ALA A 98 10.65 26.40 -44.22
CA ALA A 98 9.53 25.65 -43.67
C ALA A 98 8.16 26.26 -44.03
N ARG A 99 7.16 25.39 -44.25
CA ARG A 99 5.75 25.79 -44.42
C ARG A 99 5.26 26.47 -43.14
N LYS A 100 4.63 27.63 -43.29
CA LYS A 100 4.06 28.40 -42.18
C LYS A 100 2.58 28.06 -42.01
N TYR A 101 2.16 27.98 -40.76
CA TYR A 101 0.77 27.82 -40.32
C TYR A 101 0.41 29.02 -39.43
N PRO A 102 -0.89 29.39 -39.30
CA PRO A 102 -1.34 30.35 -38.29
C PRO A 102 -0.91 29.91 -36.88
N GLY A 103 -0.63 30.89 -36.01
CA GLY A 103 -0.42 30.62 -34.59
C GLY A 103 -1.74 30.23 -33.93
N ASN A 104 -1.73 29.18 -33.12
CA ASN A 104 -2.89 28.75 -32.35
C ASN A 104 -2.64 29.04 -30.85
N MET A 105 -3.63 29.66 -30.19
CA MET A 105 -3.59 30.03 -28.77
C MET A 105 -4.39 29.05 -27.89
N LEU A 106 -5.29 28.26 -28.50
CA LEU A 106 -6.12 27.29 -27.79
C LEU A 106 -5.27 26.28 -27.02
N ALA A 107 -5.83 25.80 -25.91
CA ALA A 107 -5.29 24.67 -25.18
C ALA A 107 -4.97 23.49 -26.13
N ARG A 108 -3.74 22.97 -26.07
CA ARG A 108 -3.33 21.83 -26.90
C ARG A 108 -4.31 20.65 -26.69
N PRO A 109 -4.87 20.06 -27.76
CA PRO A 109 -5.90 19.03 -27.67
C PRO A 109 -5.33 17.73 -27.10
N GLY A 110 -6.08 17.10 -26.22
CA GLY A 110 -5.77 15.79 -25.63
C GLY A 110 -6.69 14.68 -26.13
N LEU A 111 -6.30 13.42 -25.89
CA LEU A 111 -7.09 12.21 -26.15
C LEU A 111 -7.65 11.59 -24.85
N ILE A 112 -7.14 12.00 -23.69
CA ILE A 112 -7.54 11.55 -22.36
C ILE A 112 -8.79 12.32 -21.89
N LEU A 113 -9.84 11.60 -21.50
CA LEU A 113 -11.07 12.22 -20.99
C LEU A 113 -10.81 12.88 -19.64
N ASN A 114 -10.30 12.12 -18.66
CA ASN A 114 -10.14 12.54 -17.28
C ASN A 114 -8.64 12.48 -16.89
N PRO A 115 -7.82 13.48 -17.26
CA PRO A 115 -6.39 13.42 -16.98
C PRO A 115 -6.10 13.72 -15.51
N TRP A 116 -5.17 12.97 -14.93
CA TRP A 116 -4.56 13.28 -13.64
C TRP A 116 -3.03 13.25 -13.73
N SER A 117 -2.39 14.16 -12.99
CA SER A 117 -0.94 14.34 -13.03
C SER A 117 -0.21 13.22 -12.28
N LEU A 118 0.56 12.43 -13.01
CA LEU A 118 1.46 11.41 -12.46
C LEU A 118 2.66 12.06 -11.77
N ARG A 119 3.26 13.06 -12.43
CA ARG A 119 4.50 13.73 -12.00
C ARG A 119 4.79 14.98 -12.82
N LYS A 120 5.55 15.90 -12.20
CA LYS A 120 6.24 16.99 -12.88
C LYS A 120 7.39 16.46 -13.73
N THR A 121 7.65 17.14 -14.84
CA THR A 121 8.71 16.83 -15.80
C THR A 121 9.53 18.09 -16.07
N GLU A 122 10.76 17.91 -16.56
CA GLU A 122 11.66 18.99 -16.93
C GLU A 122 12.05 18.86 -18.40
N THR A 123 12.01 19.98 -19.11
CA THR A 123 12.42 20.10 -20.51
C THR A 123 13.82 20.70 -20.54
N GLY A 124 14.79 19.96 -21.08
CA GLY A 124 16.17 20.41 -21.19
C GLY A 124 16.32 21.60 -22.12
N ILE A 125 17.35 22.42 -21.88
CA ILE A 125 17.76 23.49 -22.80
C ILE A 125 18.88 22.94 -23.68
N LYS A 126 18.58 22.63 -24.94
CA LYS A 126 19.63 22.38 -25.94
C LYS A 126 20.26 23.72 -26.32
N ASN A 127 21.39 24.01 -25.71
CA ASN A 127 22.34 24.96 -26.27
C ASN A 127 22.85 24.35 -27.58
N ALA A 128 22.72 25.07 -28.68
CA ALA A 128 23.28 24.66 -29.96
C ALA A 128 24.81 24.50 -29.85
N GLN A 129 25.38 23.49 -30.51
CA GLN A 129 26.83 23.37 -30.55
C GLN A 129 27.44 24.52 -31.36
N SER A 130 28.21 25.37 -30.67
CA SER A 130 29.28 26.16 -31.28
C SER A 130 30.35 25.22 -31.83
N GLY A 131 31.05 25.62 -32.90
CA GLY A 131 32.21 24.87 -33.41
C GLY A 131 33.23 24.65 -32.28
N GLU A 132 33.81 23.44 -32.24
CA GLU A 132 34.34 22.82 -31.02
C GLU A 132 35.34 23.69 -30.23
N ALA A 133 35.08 23.87 -28.94
CA ALA A 133 36.06 24.34 -27.96
C ALA A 133 36.51 23.16 -27.09
N TYR A 134 37.76 23.19 -26.62
CA TYR A 134 38.38 22.09 -25.87
C TYR A 134 37.61 21.74 -24.58
N GLU A 135 37.37 20.45 -24.37
CA GLU A 135 36.90 19.91 -23.08
C GLU A 135 38.08 19.61 -22.13
N GLU A 136 37.99 20.04 -20.87
CA GLU A 136 38.83 19.50 -19.79
C GLU A 136 38.16 18.27 -19.16
N LEU A 137 38.50 17.07 -19.65
CA LEU A 137 38.07 15.82 -19.03
C LEU A 137 39.04 15.39 -17.92
N SER A 138 38.63 15.61 -16.66
CA SER A 138 39.31 15.07 -15.49
C SER A 138 38.45 14.00 -14.80
N ASP A 139 38.75 12.72 -15.06
CA ASP A 139 38.25 11.64 -14.18
C ASP A 139 39.16 10.41 -14.21
N LEU A 140 39.40 9.84 -13.02
CA LEU A 140 39.87 8.48 -12.68
C LEU A 140 40.49 8.43 -11.26
N ALA A 141 39.68 8.74 -10.24
CA ALA A 141 40.07 8.60 -8.83
C ALA A 141 38.97 8.00 -7.93
N LYS A 142 38.01 7.26 -8.51
CA LYS A 142 36.81 6.73 -7.81
C LYS A 142 36.60 5.21 -7.90
N PHE A 143 37.67 4.41 -8.01
CA PHE A 143 37.56 2.93 -8.02
C PHE A 143 38.07 2.23 -6.75
N GLY A 144 38.51 2.96 -5.72
CA GLY A 144 39.05 2.37 -4.48
C GLY A 144 38.06 2.21 -3.31
N LYS A 145 37.00 3.03 -3.22
CA LYS A 145 36.18 3.14 -1.99
C LYS A 145 34.84 2.39 -1.99
N GLU A 146 34.37 1.90 -3.15
CA GLU A 146 33.08 1.19 -3.23
C GLU A 146 33.16 -0.31 -2.89
N GLN A 147 34.36 -0.91 -2.86
CA GLN A 147 34.51 -2.31 -2.45
C GLN A 147 34.48 -2.52 -0.92
N GLU A 148 34.98 -1.58 -0.12
CA GLU A 148 34.92 -1.69 1.35
C GLU A 148 33.50 -1.53 1.89
N GLN A 149 32.73 -0.56 1.38
CA GLN A 149 31.32 -0.38 1.82
C GLN A 149 30.44 -1.58 1.45
N ARG A 150 30.72 -2.30 0.35
CA ARG A 150 29.99 -3.52 -0.03
C ARG A 150 30.31 -4.75 0.83
N LYS A 151 31.39 -4.75 1.63
CA LYS A 151 31.70 -5.86 2.55
C LYS A 151 31.00 -5.76 3.92
N ARG A 152 30.41 -4.62 4.29
CA ARG A 152 29.75 -4.41 5.60
C ARG A 152 28.23 -4.62 5.63
N LEU A 153 27.62 -5.08 4.53
CA LEU A 153 26.16 -5.22 4.40
C LEU A 153 25.65 -6.66 4.15
N ASN A 154 26.53 -7.66 4.26
CA ASN A 154 26.21 -9.09 4.08
C ASN A 154 26.58 -9.95 5.29
N MET A 155 26.12 -9.57 6.50
CA MET A 155 25.82 -10.58 7.51
C MET A 155 24.36 -10.99 7.34
N ARG A 156 24.12 -12.28 7.08
CA ARG A 156 22.78 -12.86 7.16
C ARG A 156 22.40 -13.05 8.63
N GLU A 157 21.15 -12.81 8.99
CA GLU A 157 20.60 -13.42 10.19
C GLU A 157 20.43 -14.93 9.95
N GLU A 158 21.39 -15.74 10.38
CA GLU A 158 21.16 -17.17 10.54
C GLU A 158 20.30 -17.38 11.80
N ARG A 159 18.98 -17.42 11.60
CA ARG A 159 17.97 -17.62 12.65
C ARG A 159 17.88 -19.09 13.10
N ASP A 160 18.99 -19.62 13.58
CA ASP A 160 19.04 -20.93 14.23
C ASP A 160 19.03 -20.77 15.75
N TYR A 161 17.91 -21.16 16.37
CA TYR A 161 17.67 -21.07 17.82
C TYR A 161 17.79 -22.47 18.45
N PRO A 162 18.95 -22.84 19.02
CA PRO A 162 19.08 -24.12 19.70
C PRO A 162 18.22 -24.14 20.97
N ASN A 163 17.16 -24.95 20.99
CA ASN A 163 16.39 -25.18 22.20
C ASN A 163 17.24 -26.02 23.18
N LEU A 164 17.54 -25.45 24.34
CA LEU A 164 18.30 -26.07 25.42
C LEU A 164 17.47 -26.23 26.71
N ASP A 165 16.13 -26.16 26.63
CA ASP A 165 15.22 -26.19 27.79
C ASP A 165 15.33 -27.48 28.62
N PHE A 166 15.93 -28.54 28.05
CA PHE A 166 16.21 -29.82 28.70
C PHE A 166 17.38 -29.76 29.70
N LEU A 167 18.21 -28.70 29.69
CA LEU A 167 19.25 -28.49 30.68
C LEU A 167 18.63 -27.93 31.97
N GLY A 168 18.87 -28.59 33.10
CA GLY A 168 18.43 -28.12 34.41
C GLY A 168 19.19 -26.87 34.90
N ASN A 169 20.40 -26.63 34.37
CA ASN A 169 21.22 -25.46 34.66
C ASN A 169 21.60 -24.71 33.38
N ASN A 170 21.44 -23.39 33.40
CA ASN A 170 21.79 -22.50 32.30
C ASN A 170 23.31 -22.21 32.23
N ALA A 171 23.72 -21.42 31.24
CA ALA A 171 25.07 -20.86 31.21
C ALA A 171 25.30 -19.89 32.38
N LEU A 172 26.53 -19.88 32.92
CA LEU A 172 26.95 -18.95 33.99
C LEU A 172 27.77 -17.81 33.38
N LEU A 173 27.62 -16.59 33.89
CA LEU A 173 28.27 -15.39 33.36
C LEU A 173 28.88 -14.54 34.50
N TRP A 174 30.17 -14.24 34.37
CA TRP A 174 30.94 -13.32 35.20
C TRP A 174 31.50 -12.21 34.30
N ALA A 175 30.73 -11.12 34.14
CA ALA A 175 31.06 -10.01 33.24
C ALA A 175 31.83 -8.87 33.94
N ASN A 176 32.55 -8.06 33.16
CA ASN A 176 33.18 -6.80 33.62
C ASN A 176 34.17 -6.97 34.79
N VAL A 177 34.80 -8.14 34.90
CA VAL A 177 35.82 -8.43 35.93
C VAL A 177 37.05 -7.59 35.64
N LYS A 178 37.56 -6.87 36.64
CA LYS A 178 38.81 -6.12 36.51
C LYS A 178 39.99 -7.03 36.86
N PRO A 179 41.10 -7.03 36.08
CA PRO A 179 42.36 -7.58 36.56
C PRO A 179 42.89 -6.73 37.73
N GLY A 180 43.67 -7.34 38.62
CA GLY A 180 44.44 -6.65 39.65
C GLY A 180 45.63 -5.87 39.09
N GLU A 181 46.38 -5.20 39.98
CA GLU A 181 47.60 -4.48 39.61
C GLU A 181 48.75 -5.42 39.18
N ASP A 182 48.62 -6.70 39.51
CA ASP A 182 49.44 -7.83 39.05
C ASP A 182 49.01 -8.39 37.68
N GLY A 183 47.95 -7.84 37.08
CA GLY A 183 47.36 -8.34 35.83
C GLY A 183 46.46 -9.58 35.99
N ILE A 184 46.19 -10.05 37.21
CA ILE A 184 45.41 -11.27 37.46
C ILE A 184 43.94 -10.93 37.72
N ALA A 185 43.04 -11.47 36.90
CA ALA A 185 41.60 -11.49 37.18
C ALA A 185 41.24 -12.83 37.87
N THR A 186 40.53 -12.77 39.00
CA THR A 186 40.08 -13.97 39.73
C THR A 186 38.55 -14.08 39.70
N VAL A 187 38.04 -15.26 39.35
CA VAL A 187 36.60 -15.56 39.26
C VAL A 187 36.26 -16.77 40.12
N ASP A 188 35.24 -16.65 40.97
CA ASP A 188 34.74 -17.74 41.81
C ASP A 188 33.76 -18.61 41.00
N LEU A 189 34.06 -19.90 40.84
CA LEU A 189 33.36 -20.83 39.96
C LEU A 189 32.21 -21.60 40.66
N LYS A 190 31.80 -21.18 41.86
CA LYS A 190 30.61 -21.72 42.54
C LYS A 190 29.39 -21.67 41.61
N GLY A 191 28.67 -22.78 41.55
CA GLY A 191 27.48 -22.96 40.71
C GLY A 191 27.71 -23.77 39.43
N ILE A 192 28.97 -24.06 39.03
CA ILE A 192 29.22 -24.97 37.91
C ILE A 192 28.66 -26.36 38.25
N SER A 193 27.76 -26.83 37.39
CA SER A 193 27.04 -28.10 37.48
C SER A 193 26.49 -28.45 36.10
N GLY A 194 27.28 -29.19 35.32
CA GLY A 194 26.97 -29.60 33.94
C GLY A 194 27.76 -28.85 32.85
N GLN A 195 28.27 -27.64 33.09
CA GLN A 195 29.03 -26.88 32.09
C GLN A 195 30.44 -27.49 31.89
N GLN A 196 30.87 -27.65 30.63
CA GLN A 196 32.11 -28.32 30.23
C GLN A 196 33.16 -27.39 29.59
N ARG A 197 32.81 -26.14 29.30
CA ARG A 197 33.75 -25.15 28.73
C ARG A 197 33.60 -23.81 29.43
N LEU A 198 34.73 -23.22 29.79
CA LEU A 198 34.84 -21.85 30.30
C LEU A 198 35.45 -20.99 29.18
N HIS A 199 34.73 -19.96 28.76
CA HIS A 199 35.13 -19.01 27.73
C HIS A 199 35.63 -17.74 28.40
N VAL A 200 36.87 -17.33 28.15
CA VAL A 200 37.47 -16.09 28.70
C VAL A 200 37.73 -15.10 27.58
N TYR A 201 37.15 -13.91 27.68
CA TYR A 201 37.38 -12.76 26.80
C TYR A 201 38.03 -11.64 27.62
N ALA A 202 39.14 -11.09 27.14
CA ALA A 202 39.74 -9.87 27.66
C ALA A 202 39.62 -8.76 26.60
N VAL A 203 38.97 -7.66 26.96
CA VAL A 203 38.62 -6.55 26.07
C VAL A 203 39.29 -5.28 26.58
N ASP A 204 39.92 -4.50 25.71
CA ASP A 204 40.40 -3.14 26.00
C ASP A 204 39.70 -2.11 25.07
N ALA A 205 40.25 -0.90 24.92
CA ALA A 205 39.66 0.15 24.08
C ALA A 205 39.79 -0.10 22.56
N TRP A 206 40.66 -1.03 22.14
CA TRP A 206 41.05 -1.27 20.75
C TRP A 206 41.17 -2.77 20.38
N ASN A 207 41.29 -3.67 21.37
CA ASN A 207 41.59 -5.09 21.16
C ASN A 207 40.63 -6.02 21.94
N VAL A 208 40.43 -7.21 21.40
CA VAL A 208 39.80 -8.36 22.06
C VAL A 208 40.74 -9.57 21.99
N ALA A 209 40.98 -10.22 23.13
CA ALA A 209 41.67 -11.50 23.21
C ALA A 209 40.75 -12.57 23.81
N TYR A 210 40.63 -13.71 23.14
CA TYR A 210 39.78 -14.82 23.55
C TYR A 210 40.62 -16.07 23.83
N ARG A 211 40.29 -16.79 24.91
CA ARG A 211 40.88 -18.09 25.23
C ARG A 211 39.87 -18.98 25.95
N PRO A 212 39.47 -20.13 25.39
CA PRO A 212 38.69 -21.13 26.11
C PRO A 212 39.60 -22.01 26.99
N ILE A 213 39.02 -22.59 28.04
CA ILE A 213 39.57 -23.73 28.77
C ILE A 213 38.47 -24.79 28.98
N ALA A 214 38.84 -26.06 28.92
CA ALA A 214 37.93 -27.17 29.22
C ALA A 214 37.77 -27.34 30.73
N LEU A 215 36.55 -27.62 31.17
CA LEU A 215 36.24 -28.01 32.54
C LEU A 215 36.18 -29.54 32.63
N ALA A 216 36.28 -30.08 33.85
CA ALA A 216 36.08 -31.52 34.07
C ALA A 216 34.67 -31.95 33.62
N SER A 217 34.57 -33.11 32.97
CA SER A 217 33.28 -33.61 32.50
C SER A 217 32.43 -34.11 33.68
N SER A 218 31.30 -33.45 33.91
CA SER A 218 30.19 -34.01 34.69
C SER A 218 29.02 -34.37 33.77
N ASP A 219 28.10 -35.20 34.24
CA ASP A 219 26.76 -35.25 33.66
C ASP A 219 26.01 -33.95 33.97
N PRO A 220 25.19 -33.44 33.03
CA PRO A 220 24.33 -32.30 33.29
C PRO A 220 23.05 -32.78 34.00
N PRO A 221 22.55 -32.07 35.03
CA PRO A 221 21.19 -32.34 35.50
C PRO A 221 20.20 -32.04 34.37
N LEU A 222 19.39 -33.03 34.02
CA LEU A 222 18.38 -32.91 32.98
C LEU A 222 17.04 -32.47 33.58
N ARG A 223 16.35 -31.57 32.90
CA ARG A 223 15.00 -31.14 33.23
C ARG A 223 13.99 -32.10 32.60
N GLU A 224 13.03 -32.57 33.39
CA GLU A 224 11.87 -33.29 32.85
C GLU A 224 11.02 -32.33 31.99
N LEU A 225 10.84 -32.69 30.72
CA LEU A 225 10.05 -31.96 29.73
C LEU A 225 8.75 -32.69 29.34
N ARG A 226 8.38 -33.74 30.08
CA ARG A 226 7.09 -34.43 29.94
C ARG A 226 6.08 -33.94 30.97
N MET A 227 4.80 -33.98 30.60
CA MET A 227 3.70 -33.65 31.51
C MET A 227 3.59 -34.65 32.68
N ALA A 228 3.59 -34.15 33.93
CA ALA A 228 3.82 -34.98 35.14
C ALA A 228 2.69 -35.04 36.19
N ARG A 229 1.66 -34.17 36.16
CA ARG A 229 0.54 -34.17 37.15
C ARG A 229 -0.78 -33.63 36.59
N ALA A 230 -1.88 -34.35 36.83
CA ALA A 230 -3.24 -33.94 36.46
C ALA A 230 -3.94 -33.04 37.52
N LEU A 231 -5.07 -32.44 37.13
CA LEU A 231 -5.91 -31.55 37.96
C LEU A 231 -7.29 -32.18 38.25
N GLU A 232 -8.20 -31.43 38.89
CA GLU A 232 -9.56 -31.85 39.26
C GLU A 232 -10.67 -30.89 38.75
N PRO A 233 -11.91 -31.35 38.45
CA PRO A 233 -12.57 -30.88 37.21
C PRO A 233 -14.02 -30.30 37.30
N LYS A 234 -14.36 -29.24 38.08
CA LYS A 234 -15.80 -28.79 38.24
C LYS A 234 -16.13 -27.26 38.55
N LYS A 235 -16.23 -26.27 37.60
CA LYS A 235 -16.95 -24.92 37.75
C LYS A 235 -17.19 -23.95 36.49
N SER A 236 -18.01 -22.86 36.65
CA SER A 236 -18.16 -21.49 35.96
C SER A 236 -19.16 -21.04 34.71
N PHE A 237 -19.75 -19.78 34.57
CA PHE A 237 -20.61 -19.06 33.44
C PHE A 237 -20.51 -17.44 33.33
N SER A 238 -20.74 -16.51 32.29
CA SER A 238 -21.20 -16.37 30.80
C SER A 238 -21.33 -14.89 30.05
N GLU A 239 -21.44 -14.67 28.65
CA GLU A 239 -21.44 -13.38 27.72
C GLU A 239 -21.28 -13.57 26.11
N GLN A 240 -21.73 -12.67 25.13
CA GLN A 240 -21.75 -12.78 23.57
C GLN A 240 -21.84 -11.47 22.65
N LYS A 241 -21.60 -11.51 21.30
CA LYS A 241 -21.58 -10.37 20.27
C LYS A 241 -22.16 -10.70 18.86
N LEU A 242 -22.98 -9.82 18.23
CA LEU A 242 -23.71 -10.07 16.94
C LEU A 242 -23.95 -8.84 16.01
N PHE A 243 -24.31 -9.11 14.73
CA PHE A 243 -24.88 -8.14 13.76
C PHE A 243 -26.36 -8.45 13.47
N THR A 244 -27.16 -7.47 13.02
CA THR A 244 -28.51 -7.70 12.46
C THR A 244 -28.88 -6.63 11.43
N SER A 245 -29.19 -7.02 10.20
CA SER A 245 -29.83 -6.15 9.18
C SER A 245 -31.35 -6.22 9.32
N LEU A 246 -32.04 -5.08 9.19
CA LEU A 246 -33.49 -5.00 9.13
C LEU A 246 -33.93 -4.37 7.80
N ALA A 247 -34.90 -4.98 7.14
CA ALA A 247 -35.65 -4.37 6.06
C ALA A 247 -36.74 -3.42 6.59
N GLU A 248 -37.35 -2.66 5.69
CA GLU A 248 -38.50 -1.80 6.00
C GLU A 248 -39.63 -2.59 6.68
N GLY A 249 -40.07 -2.12 7.85
CA GLY A 249 -41.16 -2.71 8.63
C GLY A 249 -40.79 -3.87 9.56
N GLU A 250 -39.57 -4.41 9.50
CA GLU A 250 -39.10 -5.52 10.36
C GLU A 250 -38.82 -5.09 11.80
N GLU A 251 -38.86 -6.05 12.74
CA GLU A 251 -38.78 -5.82 14.19
C GLU A 251 -37.60 -6.57 14.84
N PHE A 252 -36.91 -5.92 15.79
CA PHE A 252 -35.78 -6.43 16.56
C PHE A 252 -36.00 -6.22 18.07
N LYS A 253 -35.54 -7.14 18.93
CA LYS A 253 -35.75 -7.08 20.39
C LYS A 253 -34.51 -7.47 21.20
N ILE A 254 -34.30 -6.82 22.34
CA ILE A 254 -33.28 -7.13 23.37
C ILE A 254 -33.98 -7.34 24.71
N GLU A 255 -33.62 -8.40 25.44
CA GLU A 255 -34.25 -8.79 26.72
C GLU A 255 -33.85 -7.90 27.92
N ASP A 256 -32.60 -7.42 27.95
CA ASP A 256 -32.06 -6.56 29.02
C ASP A 256 -31.06 -5.51 28.48
N VAL A 257 -31.51 -4.26 28.42
CA VAL A 257 -30.67 -3.12 28.02
C VAL A 257 -29.53 -2.78 28.98
N THR A 258 -29.53 -3.30 30.22
CA THR A 258 -28.52 -2.92 31.23
C THR A 258 -27.22 -3.71 31.10
N THR A 259 -27.29 -4.90 30.52
CA THR A 259 -26.14 -5.77 30.23
C THR A 259 -25.70 -5.73 28.77
N SER A 260 -26.45 -5.02 27.92
CA SER A 260 -26.30 -5.03 26.47
C SER A 260 -25.74 -3.73 25.90
N LYS A 261 -25.25 -3.76 24.66
CA LYS A 261 -24.90 -2.57 23.86
C LYS A 261 -25.57 -2.64 22.49
N LEU A 262 -25.87 -1.48 21.90
CA LEU A 262 -26.46 -1.35 20.57
C LEU A 262 -25.83 -0.16 19.84
N ALA A 263 -25.64 -0.27 18.52
CA ALA A 263 -25.34 0.86 17.63
C ALA A 263 -26.09 0.68 16.30
N SER A 264 -26.71 1.75 15.80
CA SER A 264 -27.48 1.76 14.55
C SER A 264 -26.76 2.47 13.41
N TYR A 265 -26.85 1.86 12.23
CA TYR A 265 -26.40 2.36 10.95
C TYR A 265 -27.62 2.43 10.03
N ASP A 266 -28.33 3.54 10.15
CA ASP A 266 -29.60 3.88 9.51
C ASP A 266 -29.43 4.72 8.23
N SER A 267 -28.20 5.11 7.91
CA SER A 267 -27.91 6.08 6.86
C SER A 267 -26.50 5.92 6.29
N LEU A 268 -26.32 6.28 5.01
CA LEU A 268 -25.06 6.22 4.29
C LEU A 268 -23.96 7.07 4.97
N ALA A 269 -24.36 8.18 5.60
CA ALA A 269 -23.46 9.06 6.36
C ALA A 269 -22.79 8.34 7.55
N LYS A 270 -23.54 7.51 8.30
CA LYS A 270 -22.97 6.72 9.42
C LYS A 270 -22.02 5.62 8.92
N ALA A 271 -22.36 4.96 7.82
CA ALA A 271 -21.46 3.98 7.19
C ALA A 271 -20.16 4.63 6.67
N TYR A 272 -20.25 5.79 6.03
CA TYR A 272 -19.10 6.60 5.61
C TYR A 272 -18.25 7.07 6.80
N SER A 273 -18.88 7.54 7.88
CA SER A 273 -18.21 7.93 9.13
C SER A 273 -17.36 6.78 9.68
N LEU A 274 -17.93 5.58 9.82
CA LEU A 274 -17.18 4.42 10.30
C LEU A 274 -16.04 4.02 9.35
N LEU A 275 -16.26 3.99 8.03
CA LEU A 275 -15.19 3.67 7.06
C LEU A 275 -14.05 4.70 7.10
N SER A 276 -14.37 5.97 7.31
CA SER A 276 -13.39 7.05 7.52
C SER A 276 -12.58 6.83 8.81
N THR A 277 -13.25 6.56 9.94
CA THR A 277 -12.60 6.26 11.24
C THR A 277 -11.72 5.00 11.19
N LEU A 278 -12.19 3.94 10.52
CA LEU A 278 -11.46 2.66 10.43
C LEU A 278 -10.24 2.71 9.49
N SER A 279 -10.29 3.53 8.43
CA SER A 279 -9.24 3.59 7.40
C SER A 279 -8.25 4.75 7.55
N GLY A 280 -8.69 5.89 8.11
CA GLY A 280 -7.92 7.13 8.12
C GLY A 280 -7.62 7.68 6.71
N ASN A 281 -8.37 7.26 5.69
CA ASN A 281 -8.05 7.53 4.28
C ASN A 281 -8.46 8.96 3.86
N SER A 282 -7.46 9.78 3.51
CA SER A 282 -7.65 11.18 3.14
C SER A 282 -8.20 11.42 1.73
N ASP A 283 -8.23 10.39 0.86
CA ASP A 283 -8.94 10.46 -0.42
C ASP A 283 -10.44 10.25 -0.20
N LEU A 284 -10.85 9.33 0.68
CA LEU A 284 -12.27 9.17 1.08
C LEU A 284 -12.85 10.49 1.60
N THR A 285 -12.10 11.22 2.42
CA THR A 285 -12.52 12.54 2.96
C THR A 285 -12.86 13.56 1.87
N LYS A 286 -12.19 13.52 0.71
CA LYS A 286 -12.46 14.45 -0.42
C LYS A 286 -13.80 14.16 -1.09
N PHE A 287 -14.24 12.90 -1.06
CA PHE A 287 -15.49 12.45 -1.64
C PHE A 287 -16.70 12.62 -0.71
N GLY A 288 -16.55 13.25 0.47
CA GLY A 288 -17.67 13.50 1.39
C GLY A 288 -18.87 14.25 0.77
N PHE A 289 -18.68 14.96 -0.34
CA PHE A 289 -19.77 15.58 -1.11
C PHE A 289 -20.80 14.57 -1.64
N ILE A 290 -20.45 13.28 -1.80
CA ILE A 290 -21.40 12.26 -2.28
C ILE A 290 -22.59 12.09 -1.32
N LEU A 291 -22.40 12.33 -0.03
CA LEU A 291 -23.47 12.24 0.98
C LEU A 291 -24.57 13.31 0.77
N GLN A 292 -24.20 14.44 0.16
CA GLN A 292 -25.11 15.55 -0.15
C GLN A 292 -25.60 15.52 -1.59
N TRP A 293 -25.17 14.55 -2.41
CA TRP A 293 -25.42 14.50 -3.85
C TRP A 293 -26.90 14.65 -4.25
N PRO A 294 -27.90 14.05 -3.56
CA PRO A 294 -29.31 14.24 -3.91
C PRO A 294 -29.78 15.70 -3.81
N GLY A 295 -29.21 16.50 -2.90
CA GLY A 295 -29.57 17.89 -2.67
C GLY A 295 -28.79 18.91 -3.52
N LEU A 296 -27.75 18.48 -4.24
CA LEU A 296 -26.97 19.36 -5.13
C LEU A 296 -27.77 19.72 -6.40
N LYS A 297 -27.66 20.98 -6.84
CA LYS A 297 -28.22 21.44 -8.11
C LYS A 297 -27.53 20.76 -9.30
N GLU A 298 -28.20 20.71 -10.45
CA GLU A 298 -27.63 20.17 -11.71
C GLU A 298 -26.27 20.77 -12.08
N GLU A 299 -26.06 22.08 -11.85
CA GLU A 299 -24.80 22.77 -12.10
C GLU A 299 -23.70 22.34 -11.13
N GLU A 300 -24.02 22.28 -9.83
CA GLU A 300 -23.12 21.83 -8.75
C GLU A 300 -22.72 20.36 -8.95
N LYS A 301 -23.66 19.50 -9.37
CA LYS A 301 -23.40 18.11 -9.77
C LYS A 301 -22.44 18.02 -10.96
N ARG A 302 -22.59 18.85 -12.00
CA ARG A 302 -21.70 18.86 -13.18
C ARG A 302 -20.29 19.34 -12.82
N ALA A 303 -20.17 20.38 -12.00
CA ALA A 303 -18.88 20.86 -11.51
C ALA A 303 -18.16 19.79 -10.68
N LYS A 304 -18.84 19.17 -9.70
CA LYS A 304 -18.26 18.08 -8.90
C LYS A 304 -17.94 16.84 -9.72
N TYR A 305 -18.78 16.50 -10.70
CA TYR A 305 -18.49 15.43 -11.65
C TYR A 305 -17.22 15.73 -12.47
N SER A 306 -17.09 16.95 -13.00
CA SER A 306 -15.92 17.36 -13.80
C SER A 306 -14.62 17.48 -13.00
N GLU A 307 -14.69 17.60 -11.66
CA GLU A 307 -13.54 17.61 -10.75
C GLU A 307 -13.13 16.19 -10.29
N PHE A 308 -14.10 15.29 -10.10
CA PHE A 308 -13.90 13.98 -9.46
C PHE A 308 -14.21 12.75 -10.34
N ALA A 309 -14.40 12.91 -11.66
CA ALA A 309 -14.66 11.80 -12.58
C ALA A 309 -13.60 10.69 -12.48
N CYS A 310 -14.05 9.50 -12.05
CA CYS A 310 -13.28 8.28 -11.85
C CYS A 310 -14.22 7.07 -11.76
N HIS A 311 -13.67 5.86 -11.82
CA HIS A 311 -14.39 4.59 -11.72
C HIS A 311 -15.28 4.48 -10.47
N GLU A 312 -14.78 4.94 -9.32
CA GLU A 312 -15.52 4.97 -8.06
C GLU A 312 -16.79 5.84 -8.16
N LEU A 313 -16.67 7.05 -8.71
CA LEU A 313 -17.80 7.97 -8.88
C LEU A 313 -18.75 7.50 -9.99
N HIS A 314 -18.23 6.94 -11.08
CA HIS A 314 -19.05 6.43 -12.18
C HIS A 314 -19.96 5.29 -11.71
N PHE A 315 -19.42 4.37 -10.90
CA PHE A 315 -20.19 3.28 -10.31
C PHE A 315 -21.15 3.77 -9.21
N PHE A 316 -20.73 4.71 -8.36
CA PHE A 316 -21.64 5.32 -7.36
C PHE A 316 -22.86 5.98 -8.04
N LEU A 317 -22.63 6.78 -9.09
CA LEU A 317 -23.70 7.44 -9.83
C LEU A 317 -24.58 6.44 -10.59
N HIS A 318 -24.02 5.35 -11.14
CA HIS A 318 -24.81 4.28 -11.75
C HIS A 318 -25.82 3.67 -10.76
N GLN A 319 -25.46 3.49 -9.49
CA GLN A 319 -26.35 2.89 -8.48
C GLN A 319 -27.29 3.92 -7.82
N LYS A 320 -26.79 5.13 -7.50
CA LYS A 320 -27.49 6.10 -6.64
C LYS A 320 -28.04 7.35 -7.35
N ASP A 321 -27.65 7.62 -8.60
CA ASP A 321 -28.29 8.63 -9.48
C ASP A 321 -28.32 8.14 -10.96
N PRO A 322 -29.12 7.09 -11.27
CA PRO A 322 -29.14 6.50 -12.61
C PRO A 322 -29.56 7.48 -13.71
N ALA A 323 -30.33 8.52 -13.35
CA ALA A 323 -30.76 9.57 -14.26
C ALA A 323 -29.60 10.47 -14.68
N PHE A 324 -28.80 10.97 -13.73
CA PHE A 324 -27.57 11.71 -14.05
C PHE A 324 -26.55 10.82 -14.76
N PHE A 325 -26.43 9.55 -14.35
CA PHE A 325 -25.56 8.58 -15.02
C PHE A 325 -25.91 8.41 -16.51
N ALA A 326 -27.17 8.13 -16.84
CA ALA A 326 -27.60 7.93 -18.22
C ALA A 326 -27.51 9.20 -19.08
N LYS A 327 -27.74 10.37 -18.49
CA LYS A 327 -27.76 11.68 -19.16
C LYS A 327 -26.38 12.29 -19.39
N VAL A 328 -25.45 12.09 -18.46
CA VAL A 328 -24.13 12.76 -18.47
C VAL A 328 -22.98 11.74 -18.53
N VAL A 329 -22.93 10.81 -17.58
CA VAL A 329 -21.77 9.90 -17.41
C VAL A 329 -21.64 8.93 -18.58
N ARG A 330 -22.71 8.23 -18.96
CA ARG A 330 -22.70 7.23 -20.06
C ARG A 330 -22.31 7.81 -21.42
N PRO A 331 -22.91 8.92 -21.93
CA PRO A 331 -22.51 9.48 -23.22
C PRO A 331 -21.13 10.13 -23.20
N TYR A 332 -20.65 10.60 -22.04
CA TYR A 332 -19.26 11.05 -21.88
C TYR A 332 -18.29 9.87 -21.94
N LEU A 333 -18.50 8.86 -21.09
CA LEU A 333 -17.65 7.67 -20.94
C LEU A 333 -17.51 6.84 -22.24
N ALA A 334 -18.51 6.88 -23.12
CA ALA A 334 -18.43 6.27 -24.44
C ALA A 334 -17.23 6.78 -25.25
N ASN A 335 -16.84 8.05 -25.08
CA ASN A 335 -15.70 8.67 -25.76
C ASN A 335 -14.33 8.26 -25.19
N LYS A 336 -14.28 7.41 -24.15
CA LYS A 336 -13.02 7.01 -23.53
C LYS A 336 -12.19 6.18 -24.50
N LYS A 337 -10.90 6.51 -24.62
CA LYS A 337 -9.94 5.75 -25.41
C LYS A 337 -9.72 4.34 -24.86
N ASP A 338 -8.84 4.22 -23.86
CA ASP A 338 -8.45 2.95 -23.27
C ASP A 338 -9.53 2.51 -22.25
N LYS A 339 -10.58 1.84 -22.72
CA LYS A 339 -11.66 1.30 -21.89
C LYS A 339 -11.20 0.09 -21.09
N THR A 340 -11.54 0.05 -19.80
CA THR A 340 -11.32 -1.11 -18.91
C THR A 340 -12.62 -1.91 -18.75
N PHE A 341 -12.52 -3.04 -18.04
CA PHE A 341 -13.67 -3.85 -17.66
C PHE A 341 -14.84 -3.03 -17.11
N LEU A 342 -14.59 -2.11 -16.17
CA LEU A 342 -15.66 -1.36 -15.53
C LEU A 342 -16.31 -0.37 -16.49
N ASP A 343 -15.55 0.21 -17.42
CA ASP A 343 -16.10 1.11 -18.45
C ASP A 343 -17.06 0.33 -19.37
N HIS A 344 -16.66 -0.84 -19.86
CA HIS A 344 -17.52 -1.72 -20.66
C HIS A 344 -18.75 -2.22 -19.89
N TRP A 345 -18.57 -2.57 -18.60
CA TRP A 345 -19.68 -2.99 -17.75
C TRP A 345 -20.73 -1.86 -17.61
N LEU A 346 -20.27 -0.63 -17.34
CA LEU A 346 -21.08 0.59 -17.19
C LEU A 346 -21.72 1.08 -18.50
N LEU A 347 -21.04 0.91 -19.64
CA LEU A 347 -21.58 1.28 -20.95
C LEU A 347 -22.65 0.29 -21.44
N GLY A 348 -22.59 -0.96 -20.98
CA GLY A 348 -23.53 -2.03 -21.31
C GLY A 348 -22.96 -3.07 -22.27
N ASP A 349 -21.73 -2.90 -22.73
CA ASP A 349 -21.04 -3.68 -23.77
C ASP A 349 -20.92 -5.19 -23.47
N ASP A 350 -20.56 -5.97 -24.49
CA ASP A 350 -20.26 -7.39 -24.32
C ASP A 350 -19.01 -7.60 -23.45
N LEU A 351 -19.11 -8.52 -22.49
CA LEU A 351 -18.05 -8.89 -21.56
C LEU A 351 -17.48 -10.30 -21.84
N SER A 352 -17.89 -10.97 -22.93
CA SER A 352 -17.39 -12.29 -23.33
C SER A 352 -15.85 -12.33 -23.39
N GLY A 353 -15.24 -11.30 -23.97
CA GLY A 353 -13.79 -11.15 -24.03
C GLY A 353 -13.11 -10.95 -22.67
N TYR A 354 -13.84 -10.70 -21.57
CA TYR A 354 -13.29 -10.69 -20.21
C TYR A 354 -13.38 -12.06 -19.51
N LEU A 355 -14.08 -13.04 -20.10
CA LEU A 355 -13.93 -14.46 -19.75
C LEU A 355 -12.57 -14.99 -20.24
N GLU A 356 -11.92 -14.31 -21.19
CA GLU A 356 -10.58 -14.70 -21.64
C GLU A 356 -9.62 -14.76 -20.43
N PRO A 357 -8.93 -15.89 -20.19
CA PRO A 357 -8.46 -16.14 -18.84
C PRO A 357 -7.29 -15.23 -18.41
N PHE A 358 -6.54 -14.65 -19.35
CA PHE A 358 -5.60 -13.56 -19.04
C PHE A 358 -6.34 -12.32 -18.49
N ARG A 359 -7.34 -11.80 -19.20
CA ARG A 359 -8.13 -10.64 -18.75
C ARG A 359 -8.84 -10.94 -17.44
N PHE A 360 -9.50 -12.10 -17.33
CA PHE A 360 -10.15 -12.54 -16.09
C PHE A 360 -9.20 -12.57 -14.88
N SER A 361 -7.94 -12.97 -15.08
CA SER A 361 -6.94 -12.99 -13.99
C SER A 361 -6.51 -11.60 -13.53
N ARG A 362 -6.66 -10.55 -14.36
CA ARG A 362 -6.40 -9.16 -13.96
C ARG A 362 -7.53 -8.55 -13.13
N LEU A 363 -8.77 -9.04 -13.26
CA LEU A 363 -9.94 -8.47 -12.58
C LEU A 363 -9.85 -8.58 -11.04
N ASN A 364 -10.24 -7.53 -10.33
CA ASN A 364 -10.40 -7.54 -8.88
C ASN A 364 -11.67 -8.26 -8.42
N ALA A 365 -11.85 -8.42 -7.10
CA ALA A 365 -12.98 -9.17 -6.55
C ALA A 365 -14.35 -8.57 -6.95
N VAL A 366 -14.48 -7.24 -6.93
CA VAL A 366 -15.73 -6.54 -7.29
C VAL A 366 -16.00 -6.69 -8.78
N GLU A 367 -15.00 -6.49 -9.62
CA GLU A 367 -15.13 -6.65 -11.08
C GLU A 367 -15.62 -8.07 -11.44
N LYS A 368 -15.09 -9.11 -10.79
CA LYS A 368 -15.56 -10.50 -10.95
C LYS A 368 -17.00 -10.71 -10.50
N ILE A 369 -17.47 -10.06 -9.44
CA ILE A 369 -18.85 -10.14 -8.96
C ILE A 369 -19.82 -9.35 -9.87
N LEU A 370 -19.40 -8.20 -10.37
CA LEU A 370 -20.17 -7.42 -11.35
C LEU A 370 -20.33 -8.19 -12.67
N MET A 371 -19.29 -8.92 -13.08
CA MET A 371 -19.33 -9.85 -14.20
C MET A 371 -20.30 -11.02 -13.94
N ALA A 372 -20.22 -11.65 -12.76
CA ALA A 372 -21.13 -12.71 -12.31
C ALA A 372 -22.60 -12.32 -12.47
N ARG A 373 -22.95 -11.14 -11.94
CA ARG A 373 -24.32 -10.61 -11.91
C ARG A 373 -24.86 -10.30 -13.31
N LYS A 374 -24.02 -9.85 -14.26
CA LYS A 374 -24.45 -9.55 -15.64
C LYS A 374 -24.71 -10.82 -16.48
N LEU A 375 -24.05 -11.95 -16.18
CA LEU A 375 -24.11 -13.17 -17.00
C LEU A 375 -25.24 -14.15 -16.62
N GLY A 376 -25.97 -13.92 -15.52
CA GLY A 376 -27.20 -14.63 -15.14
C GLY A 376 -27.03 -16.10 -14.73
N ASN A 377 -26.61 -16.96 -15.65
CA ASN A 377 -26.38 -18.39 -15.42
C ASN A 377 -24.99 -18.68 -14.82
N GLU A 378 -23.94 -18.07 -15.37
CA GLU A 378 -22.57 -18.21 -14.85
C GLU A 378 -22.39 -17.54 -13.49
N GLY A 379 -23.30 -16.63 -13.12
CA GLY A 379 -23.31 -15.97 -11.81
C GLY A 379 -23.30 -16.95 -10.63
N LYS A 380 -23.95 -18.12 -10.75
CA LYS A 380 -23.91 -19.17 -9.70
C LYS A 380 -22.55 -19.85 -9.60
N ALA A 381 -21.88 -20.08 -10.72
CA ALA A 381 -20.53 -20.65 -10.75
C ALA A 381 -19.49 -19.65 -10.21
N MET A 382 -19.67 -18.36 -10.50
CA MET A 382 -18.81 -17.30 -9.99
C MET A 382 -19.06 -17.01 -8.50
N ALA A 383 -20.32 -16.97 -8.04
CA ALA A 383 -20.64 -16.84 -6.62
C ALA A 383 -20.02 -18.01 -5.82
N ARG A 384 -20.09 -19.24 -6.36
CA ARG A 384 -19.38 -20.40 -5.82
C ARG A 384 -17.86 -20.18 -5.81
N HIS A 385 -17.26 -19.69 -6.89
CA HIS A 385 -15.82 -19.41 -6.96
C HIS A 385 -15.37 -18.34 -5.94
N ILE A 386 -16.14 -17.27 -5.75
CA ILE A 386 -15.87 -16.23 -4.75
C ILE A 386 -16.04 -16.77 -3.33
N GLY A 387 -17.07 -17.59 -3.06
CA GLY A 387 -17.23 -18.29 -1.78
C GLY A 387 -16.07 -19.25 -1.50
N GLU A 388 -15.64 -20.01 -2.50
CA GLU A 388 -14.49 -20.92 -2.42
C GLU A 388 -13.15 -20.19 -2.23
N LEU A 389 -13.03 -18.92 -2.62
CA LEU A 389 -11.92 -18.04 -2.28
C LEU A 389 -12.05 -17.44 -0.86
N SER A 390 -13.26 -17.05 -0.45
CA SER A 390 -13.53 -16.56 0.91
C SER A 390 -13.23 -17.65 1.95
N GLU A 391 -13.55 -18.90 1.63
CA GLU A 391 -13.19 -20.13 2.34
C GLU A 391 -11.68 -20.36 2.54
N MET A 392 -10.82 -19.66 1.79
CA MET A 392 -9.36 -19.74 1.93
C MET A 392 -8.79 -18.67 2.87
N ILE A 393 -9.63 -17.74 3.33
CA ILE A 393 -9.25 -16.66 4.25
C ILE A 393 -9.43 -17.17 5.69
N PRO A 394 -8.36 -17.26 6.51
CA PRO A 394 -8.51 -17.62 7.92
C PRO A 394 -9.31 -16.55 8.67
N ALA A 395 -10.27 -16.96 9.48
CA ALA A 395 -10.99 -16.05 10.36
C ALA A 395 -10.04 -15.49 11.44
N ASP A 396 -10.09 -14.18 11.65
CA ASP A 396 -9.30 -13.45 12.67
C ASP A 396 -10.26 -12.87 13.72
N PRO A 397 -10.45 -13.55 14.87
CA PRO A 397 -11.33 -13.07 15.94
C PRO A 397 -10.84 -11.79 16.61
N GLU A 398 -9.55 -11.47 16.59
CA GLU A 398 -9.03 -10.26 17.22
C GLU A 398 -9.26 -9.03 16.36
N LYS A 399 -9.04 -9.14 15.04
CA LYS A 399 -9.45 -8.13 14.06
C LYS A 399 -10.96 -7.94 14.08
N PHE A 400 -11.76 -9.02 14.09
CA PHE A 400 -13.21 -8.92 14.24
C PHE A 400 -13.60 -8.15 15.50
N ASN A 401 -13.10 -8.54 16.68
CA ASN A 401 -13.41 -7.85 17.93
C ASN A 401 -13.05 -6.36 17.86
N ARG A 402 -11.86 -6.02 17.35
CA ARG A 402 -11.40 -4.63 17.22
C ARG A 402 -12.31 -3.80 16.29
N LEU A 403 -12.63 -4.31 15.11
CA LEU A 403 -13.51 -3.63 14.16
C LEU A 403 -14.93 -3.46 14.72
N PHE A 404 -15.44 -4.48 15.42
CA PHE A 404 -16.76 -4.46 16.05
C PHE A 404 -16.83 -3.48 17.24
N ASP A 405 -15.81 -3.47 18.10
CA ASP A 405 -15.73 -2.53 19.23
C ASP A 405 -15.51 -1.09 18.74
N SER A 406 -14.82 -0.89 17.62
CA SER A 406 -14.78 0.40 16.92
C SER A 406 -16.13 0.80 16.32
N ALA A 407 -16.92 -0.13 15.78
CA ALA A 407 -18.25 0.16 15.24
C ALA A 407 -19.26 0.60 16.32
N ILE A 408 -19.25 -0.04 17.50
CA ILE A 408 -20.05 0.40 18.65
C ILE A 408 -19.43 1.65 19.32
N GLY A 409 -18.11 1.84 19.21
CA GLY A 409 -17.43 3.02 19.73
C GLY A 409 -17.66 4.30 18.91
N ASN A 410 -17.87 4.19 17.59
CA ASN A 410 -18.00 5.35 16.69
C ASN A 410 -19.29 6.13 16.95
N SER A 411 -20.43 5.44 17.15
CA SER A 411 -21.71 6.09 17.50
C SER A 411 -21.67 6.82 18.84
N ALA A 412 -20.84 6.38 19.79
CA ALA A 412 -20.66 7.05 21.07
C ALA A 412 -19.77 8.32 21.01
N LEU A 413 -19.13 8.60 19.87
CA LEU A 413 -18.25 9.77 19.69
C LEU A 413 -18.93 10.99 19.05
N ASP A 414 -20.05 10.81 18.32
CA ASP A 414 -20.93 11.90 17.82
C ASP A 414 -21.79 12.52 18.95
N SER A 415 -21.09 12.90 20.02
CA SER A 415 -21.55 13.18 21.38
C SER A 415 -22.31 14.51 21.57
N GLN A 416 -23.00 15.00 20.53
CA GLN A 416 -23.88 16.17 20.62
C GLN A 416 -25.36 15.91 20.28
N SER A 417 -25.73 14.78 19.64
CA SER A 417 -27.15 14.55 19.30
C SER A 417 -27.66 13.11 19.19
N ASP A 418 -26.84 12.11 18.84
CA ASP A 418 -27.34 10.91 18.14
C ASP A 418 -27.59 9.63 18.98
N ASP A 419 -28.12 9.77 20.20
CA ASP A 419 -28.88 8.66 20.83
C ASP A 419 -30.33 8.70 20.29
N SER A 420 -30.46 8.45 18.98
CA SER A 420 -31.70 8.57 18.20
C SER A 420 -32.75 7.53 18.58
N LEU A 421 -32.30 6.35 19.04
CA LEU A 421 -33.16 5.26 19.50
C LEU A 421 -33.46 5.32 21.02
N GLY A 422 -32.86 6.27 21.75
CA GLY A 422 -33.04 6.41 23.21
C GLY A 422 -32.43 5.29 24.05
N PHE A 423 -31.61 4.42 23.44
CA PHE A 423 -31.12 3.17 24.04
C PHE A 423 -30.16 3.44 25.21
N ASP A 424 -29.19 4.34 25.04
CA ASP A 424 -28.19 4.60 26.07
C ASP A 424 -28.80 5.36 27.25
N LYS A 425 -29.65 6.36 26.98
CA LYS A 425 -30.46 7.03 28.02
C LYS A 425 -31.32 6.04 28.81
N ARG A 426 -31.93 5.05 28.14
CA ARG A 426 -32.73 3.99 28.79
C ARG A 426 -31.88 3.02 29.60
N SER A 427 -30.73 2.62 29.07
CA SER A 427 -29.77 1.74 29.75
C SER A 427 -29.26 2.38 31.04
N ASP A 428 -28.87 3.66 31.01
CA ASP A 428 -28.39 4.39 32.18
C ASP A 428 -29.50 4.75 33.18
N LEU A 429 -30.71 5.07 32.72
CA LEU A 429 -31.90 5.19 33.58
C LEU A 429 -32.14 3.89 34.37
N MET A 430 -32.05 2.73 33.72
CA MET A 430 -32.27 1.44 34.37
C MET A 430 -31.11 1.02 35.29
N LYS A 431 -29.85 1.31 34.93
CA LYS A 431 -28.71 1.17 35.86
C LYS A 431 -28.91 2.05 37.10
N ALA A 432 -29.41 3.28 36.96
CA ALA A 432 -29.70 4.18 38.08
C ALA A 432 -30.85 3.67 38.96
N GLN A 433 -31.97 3.22 38.36
CA GLN A 433 -33.09 2.63 39.11
C GLN A 433 -32.70 1.33 39.83
N ASN A 434 -31.91 0.46 39.20
CA ASN A 434 -31.38 -0.74 39.85
C ASN A 434 -30.43 -0.39 41.01
N LYS A 435 -29.60 0.64 40.87
CA LYS A 435 -28.74 1.16 41.96
C LYS A 435 -29.57 1.72 43.13
N GLN A 436 -30.67 2.45 42.85
CA GLN A 436 -31.60 2.90 43.89
C GLN A 436 -32.33 1.73 44.57
N ARG A 437 -32.79 0.71 43.81
CA ARG A 437 -33.40 -0.51 44.37
C ARG A 437 -32.42 -1.29 45.26
N PHE A 438 -31.15 -1.39 44.87
CA PHE A 438 -30.11 -2.04 45.68
C PHE A 438 -29.85 -1.30 47.00
N LEU A 439 -29.79 0.03 46.94
CA LEU A 439 -29.67 0.89 48.14
C LEU A 439 -30.91 0.79 49.04
N ALA A 440 -32.12 0.75 48.48
CA ALA A 440 -33.35 0.59 49.26
C ALA A 440 -33.46 -0.80 49.91
N GLY A 441 -33.12 -1.87 49.18
CA GLY A 441 -33.09 -3.24 49.71
C GLY A 441 -32.06 -3.43 50.82
N SER A 442 -30.97 -2.68 50.79
CA SER A 442 -29.94 -2.68 51.86
C SER A 442 -30.44 -2.13 53.20
N SER A 443 -31.60 -1.45 53.24
CA SER A 443 -32.17 -0.87 54.46
C SER A 443 -32.97 -1.86 55.32
N ALA A 444 -33.16 -3.12 54.89
CA ALA A 444 -34.03 -4.08 55.56
C ALA A 444 -33.34 -4.99 56.59
N THR A 445 -32.00 -5.07 56.60
CA THR A 445 -31.25 -6.09 57.36
C THR A 445 -29.99 -5.57 58.05
N LEU A 446 -30.09 -4.49 58.84
CA LEU A 446 -29.09 -4.17 59.87
C LEU A 446 -29.73 -3.39 61.04
N GLY A 447 -30.05 -4.12 62.11
CA GLY A 447 -30.57 -3.54 63.34
C GLY A 447 -29.47 -3.07 64.29
N THR A 448 -29.69 -1.89 64.88
CA THR A 448 -29.15 -1.43 66.18
C THR A 448 -27.63 -1.48 66.41
N GLY A 449 -26.97 -0.32 66.27
CA GLY A 449 -25.60 -0.06 66.75
C GLY A 449 -25.16 1.40 66.56
N GLY A 450 -25.51 2.30 67.48
CA GLY A 450 -25.00 3.70 67.51
C GLY A 450 -23.61 3.78 68.18
N TYR A 451 -22.92 4.92 68.24
CA TYR A 451 -23.20 6.32 67.85
C TYR A 451 -22.12 6.79 66.83
N GLY A 452 -22.30 7.82 65.98
CA GLY A 452 -22.37 9.27 66.31
C GLY A 452 -20.99 9.79 66.74
N THR A 453 -20.36 10.82 66.16
CA THR A 453 -20.76 11.96 65.30
C THR A 453 -19.59 12.33 64.35
N GLY A 454 -19.67 13.22 63.34
CA GLY A 454 -20.73 14.05 62.77
C GLY A 454 -20.13 15.32 62.14
N GLY A 455 -20.65 15.80 61.00
CA GLY A 455 -20.21 17.06 60.37
C GLY A 455 -19.80 16.95 58.90
N SER A 456 -20.73 17.28 58.01
CA SER A 456 -20.45 17.67 56.62
C SER A 456 -20.88 19.13 56.42
N VAL A 457 -20.30 19.83 55.44
CA VAL A 457 -20.99 20.68 54.45
C VAL A 457 -19.97 21.21 53.43
N ALA A 458 -20.44 21.34 52.19
CA ALA A 458 -19.71 21.44 50.94
C ALA A 458 -19.08 22.82 50.60
N ARG A 459 -18.39 22.84 49.44
CA ARG A 459 -18.09 23.99 48.53
C ARG A 459 -16.94 24.93 48.96
N ASP A 460 -16.18 25.56 48.05
CA ASP A 460 -16.29 25.61 46.57
C ASP A 460 -14.94 25.83 45.84
N VAL A 461 -14.87 25.33 44.59
CA VAL A 461 -14.25 25.91 43.37
C VAL A 461 -12.76 26.41 43.32
N ARG A 462 -12.08 25.96 42.24
CA ARG A 462 -10.94 26.53 41.44
C ARG A 462 -9.47 26.13 41.70
N ASN A 463 -8.82 25.92 40.56
CA ASN A 463 -7.40 26.12 40.21
C ASN A 463 -6.31 25.25 40.88
N SER A 464 -5.99 24.13 40.23
CA SER A 464 -4.61 23.68 40.02
C SER A 464 -4.44 23.18 38.59
N ALA A 465 -3.28 23.42 37.97
CA ALA A 465 -3.06 23.16 36.55
C ALA A 465 -2.58 21.71 36.30
N PHE A 466 -3.13 21.04 35.29
CA PHE A 466 -2.62 19.76 34.81
C PHE A 466 -1.24 19.94 34.14
N LEU A 467 -0.20 19.50 34.83
CA LEU A 467 1.14 19.34 34.25
C LEU A 467 1.12 18.19 33.23
N LYS A 468 1.45 18.49 31.97
CA LYS A 468 1.61 17.47 30.93
C LYS A 468 2.91 16.70 31.15
N PHE A 469 2.82 15.44 31.56
CA PHE A 469 3.90 14.46 31.39
C PHE A 469 3.64 13.65 30.11
N GLU A 470 4.52 13.75 29.11
CA GLU A 470 4.51 12.87 27.93
C GLU A 470 5.19 11.54 28.26
N GLU A 471 4.44 10.56 28.76
CA GLU A 471 4.96 9.20 28.94
C GLU A 471 4.88 8.39 27.64
N LYS A 472 6.01 8.28 26.93
CA LYS A 472 6.11 7.53 25.65
C LYS A 472 6.27 6.02 25.87
N ALA A 473 5.23 5.38 26.38
CA ALA A 473 5.12 3.93 26.44
C ALA A 473 4.69 3.35 25.08
N LYS A 474 5.65 2.93 24.25
CA LYS A 474 5.39 2.07 23.08
C LYS A 474 5.38 0.60 23.53
N ALA A 475 4.21 -0.04 23.49
CA ALA A 475 4.09 -1.49 23.62
C ALA A 475 3.79 -2.09 22.25
N GLU A 476 4.79 -2.70 21.62
CA GLU A 476 4.62 -3.48 20.38
C GLU A 476 4.52 -4.96 20.73
N VAL A 477 3.30 -5.51 20.64
CA VAL A 477 3.06 -6.96 20.66
C VAL A 477 2.90 -7.41 19.21
N ALA A 478 3.87 -8.17 18.71
CA ALA A 478 3.87 -8.66 17.34
C ALA A 478 3.94 -10.20 17.35
N ASP A 479 2.83 -10.83 16.96
CA ASP A 479 2.85 -12.25 16.62
C ASP A 479 3.57 -12.49 15.28
N HIS A 480 4.09 -13.70 15.08
CA HIS A 480 4.94 -14.04 13.95
C HIS A 480 4.70 -15.47 13.47
N PHE A 481 4.17 -15.63 12.25
CA PHE A 481 4.50 -16.77 11.38
C PHE A 481 4.55 -16.35 9.90
N TYR A 482 5.78 -16.24 9.39
CA TYR A 482 6.22 -16.29 7.97
C TYR A 482 5.36 -15.63 6.87
N ALA A 483 5.68 -14.35 6.61
CA ALA A 483 5.84 -13.83 5.24
C ALA A 483 7.17 -13.06 5.16
N ALA A 484 7.80 -12.97 3.99
CA ALA A 484 9.09 -12.32 3.83
C ALA A 484 8.99 -10.79 3.98
N PRO A 485 9.85 -10.12 4.78
CA PRO A 485 9.84 -8.66 4.90
C PRO A 485 10.24 -7.96 3.59
N ALA A 486 9.45 -6.98 3.18
CA ALA A 486 9.83 -5.97 2.20
C ALA A 486 11.01 -5.10 2.71
N PRO A 487 11.75 -4.39 1.83
CA PRO A 487 12.83 -3.50 2.26
C PRO A 487 12.33 -2.42 3.25
N PRO A 488 13.16 -2.03 4.25
CA PRO A 488 12.74 -1.14 5.32
C PRO A 488 12.42 0.29 4.83
N PRO A 489 11.46 0.98 5.48
CA PRO A 489 11.06 2.34 5.11
C PRO A 489 12.17 3.37 5.35
N ALA A 490 12.17 4.45 4.56
CA ALA A 490 13.17 5.50 4.63
C ALA A 490 13.13 6.26 5.97
N LEU A 491 14.14 6.01 6.81
CA LEU A 491 14.32 6.68 8.10
C LEU A 491 14.69 8.16 7.95
N THR A 492 13.67 9.00 7.82
CA THR A 492 13.80 10.42 8.14
C THR A 492 13.86 10.62 9.66
N LYS A 493 14.43 11.75 10.10
CA LYS A 493 14.51 12.21 11.52
C LYS A 493 15.45 11.44 12.48
N SER A 494 16.72 11.28 12.11
CA SER A 494 17.80 11.05 13.10
C SER A 494 19.08 11.89 12.88
N ALA A 495 19.37 12.31 11.63
CA ALA A 495 20.59 13.06 11.29
C ALA A 495 20.75 14.42 12.00
N ALA A 496 19.68 15.00 12.53
CA ALA A 496 19.64 16.37 13.05
C ALA A 496 20.38 16.60 14.39
N LYS A 497 20.84 15.56 15.09
CA LYS A 497 21.58 15.71 16.37
C LYS A 497 23.09 15.47 16.27
N ALA A 498 23.55 14.62 15.34
CA ALA A 498 24.98 14.28 15.18
C ALA A 498 25.82 15.39 14.51
N GLN A 499 25.20 16.42 13.92
CA GLN A 499 25.90 17.56 13.33
C GLN A 499 26.11 18.75 14.30
N ALA A 500 25.52 18.72 15.50
CA ALA A 500 25.61 19.83 16.46
C ALA A 500 26.95 19.86 17.22
N GLU A 501 27.47 18.70 17.62
CA GLU A 501 28.58 18.60 18.58
C GLU A 501 29.98 18.60 17.93
N LYS A 502 30.06 18.46 16.60
CA LYS A 502 31.32 18.53 15.84
C LYS A 502 31.80 19.96 15.49
N LYS A 503 31.10 21.00 15.96
CA LYS A 503 31.36 22.40 15.58
C LYS A 503 32.10 23.23 16.64
N THR A 504 32.48 22.63 17.76
CA THR A 504 32.90 23.35 18.98
C THR A 504 34.36 23.09 19.42
N LEU A 505 35.16 22.38 18.61
CA LEU A 505 36.55 22.02 18.96
C LEU A 505 37.53 22.23 17.80
N GLY A 506 37.41 23.36 17.10
CA GLY A 506 38.20 23.67 15.90
C GLY A 506 38.40 25.17 15.63
N GLN A 507 38.36 26.02 16.66
CA GLN A 507 38.58 27.47 16.56
C GLN A 507 39.73 27.95 17.45
N THR A 508 40.95 27.50 17.14
CA THR A 508 42.18 28.16 17.64
C THR A 508 43.30 28.05 16.60
N ILE A 509 44.02 29.17 16.39
CA ILE A 509 45.23 29.31 15.55
C ILE A 509 44.97 29.33 14.02
N VAL A 510 45.75 30.18 13.32
CA VAL A 510 45.74 30.50 11.87
C VAL A 510 44.44 31.12 11.34
N SER A 511 44.24 32.40 11.69
CA SER A 511 43.34 33.30 10.99
C SER A 511 44.11 34.22 10.04
N GLU A 512 44.25 33.86 8.77
CA GLU A 512 44.53 34.83 7.69
C GLU A 512 44.19 34.27 6.30
N ILE A 513 43.67 35.14 5.42
CA ILE A 513 43.40 34.92 3.98
C ILE A 513 42.53 33.69 3.63
N ALA A 514 41.21 33.82 3.79
CA ALA A 514 40.22 32.99 3.09
C ALA A 514 38.97 33.82 2.71
N LEU A 515 38.52 33.71 1.45
CA LEU A 515 37.31 34.35 0.95
C LEU A 515 36.05 33.50 1.28
N PRO A 516 34.90 34.11 1.64
CA PRO A 516 33.66 33.35 1.89
C PRO A 516 33.06 32.68 0.64
N ASP A 517 32.52 31.48 0.82
CA ASP A 517 31.73 30.74 -0.20
C ASP A 517 30.28 31.25 -0.23
N PHE A 518 29.79 31.64 -1.41
CA PHE A 518 28.49 32.33 -1.59
C PHE A 518 27.36 31.35 -1.91
N LYS A 519 26.50 31.05 -0.93
CA LYS A 519 25.32 30.16 -1.11
C LYS A 519 23.98 30.69 -0.59
N ASP A 520 23.93 31.93 -0.12
CA ASP A 520 22.67 32.65 0.18
C ASP A 520 22.63 33.97 -0.59
N THR A 521 21.67 34.08 -1.52
CA THR A 521 21.42 35.27 -2.35
C THR A 521 20.19 36.06 -1.88
N SER A 522 19.62 35.73 -0.71
CA SER A 522 18.48 36.43 -0.14
C SER A 522 18.86 37.85 0.32
N VAL A 523 17.89 38.76 0.26
CA VAL A 523 18.05 40.15 0.73
C VAL A 523 18.40 40.22 2.23
N LYS A 524 18.05 39.19 3.02
CA LYS A 524 18.49 39.09 4.42
C LYS A 524 19.95 38.68 4.54
N GLY A 525 20.39 37.64 3.84
CA GLY A 525 21.80 37.19 3.84
C GLY A 525 22.77 38.27 3.36
N LEU A 526 22.38 39.02 2.32
CA LEU A 526 23.16 40.18 1.83
C LEU A 526 23.21 41.33 2.82
N ASN A 527 22.13 41.63 3.56
CA ASN A 527 22.14 42.71 4.56
C ASN A 527 23.05 42.37 5.75
N SER A 528 23.03 41.13 6.26
CA SER A 528 23.92 40.72 7.36
C SER A 528 25.41 40.74 6.99
N ALA A 529 25.74 40.50 5.72
CA ALA A 529 27.12 40.57 5.23
C ALA A 529 27.69 42.00 5.21
N PHE A 530 26.83 43.03 5.20
CA PHE A 530 27.24 44.45 5.09
C PHE A 530 27.32 45.20 6.42
N GLU A 531 27.08 44.54 7.57
CA GLU A 531 27.24 45.15 8.90
C GLU A 531 28.65 44.96 9.48
N PHE A 532 29.46 44.02 8.95
CA PHE A 532 30.74 43.64 9.57
C PHE A 532 31.96 44.49 9.15
N ASP A 533 31.84 45.39 8.17
CA ASP A 533 32.86 46.44 7.93
C ASP A 533 32.23 47.80 7.59
N ALA A 534 31.77 48.48 8.64
CA ALA A 534 31.15 49.79 8.55
C ALA A 534 32.16 50.96 8.71
N LYS A 535 33.43 50.81 8.29
CA LYS A 535 34.41 51.93 8.27
C LYS A 535 34.90 52.29 6.87
N SER A 536 34.09 53.16 6.23
CA SER A 536 34.52 54.14 5.21
C SER A 536 35.19 53.60 3.93
N THR A 537 34.40 53.04 3.01
CA THR A 537 34.74 53.08 1.57
C THR A 537 33.61 53.69 0.72
N ARG A 538 33.99 54.53 -0.26
CA ARG A 538 33.06 55.21 -1.19
C ARG A 538 32.34 54.23 -2.13
N ALA A 539 32.86 53.00 -2.26
CA ALA A 539 32.29 51.92 -3.03
C ALA A 539 31.06 51.28 -2.34
N ALA A 540 31.15 50.99 -1.04
CA ALA A 540 30.06 50.38 -0.28
C ALA A 540 28.78 51.24 -0.30
N LYS A 541 28.91 52.58 -0.18
CA LYS A 541 27.77 53.49 -0.32
C LYS A 541 27.14 53.40 -1.71
N ARG A 542 27.94 53.48 -2.79
CA ARG A 542 27.43 53.35 -4.18
C ARG A 542 26.77 51.99 -4.44
N ALA A 543 27.25 50.91 -3.84
CA ALA A 543 26.62 49.60 -3.95
C ALA A 543 25.25 49.58 -3.24
N ARG A 544 25.16 50.12 -2.03
CA ARG A 544 23.94 50.22 -1.23
C ARG A 544 22.89 51.13 -1.89
N ASP A 545 23.31 52.27 -2.43
CA ASP A 545 22.45 53.18 -3.20
C ASP A 545 21.89 52.49 -4.47
N LYS A 546 22.73 51.71 -5.18
CA LYS A 546 22.34 50.98 -6.40
C LYS A 546 21.42 49.78 -6.10
N LEU A 547 21.62 49.09 -4.97
CA LEU A 547 20.71 48.07 -4.46
C LEU A 547 19.37 48.66 -4.03
N GLY A 548 19.38 49.81 -3.34
CA GLY A 548 18.17 50.54 -2.98
C GLY A 548 17.37 50.99 -4.21
N TYR A 549 18.05 51.48 -5.26
CA TYR A 549 17.42 51.79 -6.55
C TYR A 549 16.82 50.54 -7.23
N LEU A 550 17.51 49.40 -7.19
CA LEU A 550 16.99 48.15 -7.76
C LEU A 550 15.78 47.61 -6.97
N ASP A 551 15.82 47.62 -5.64
CA ASP A 551 14.71 47.19 -4.78
C ASP A 551 13.51 48.15 -4.91
N ALA A 552 13.74 49.46 -5.00
CA ALA A 552 12.70 50.44 -5.31
C ALA A 552 12.12 50.23 -6.72
N SER A 553 12.95 49.93 -7.74
CA SER A 553 12.47 49.61 -9.10
C SER A 553 11.69 48.29 -9.12
N LEU A 554 12.10 47.28 -8.35
CA LEU A 554 11.38 46.01 -8.22
C LEU A 554 10.03 46.20 -7.51
N LYS A 555 9.97 47.04 -6.47
CA LYS A 555 8.71 47.41 -5.79
C LYS A 555 7.79 48.22 -6.71
N ALA A 556 8.32 49.17 -7.47
CA ALA A 556 7.56 49.92 -8.48
C ALA A 556 7.02 49.00 -9.59
N ARG A 557 7.82 48.05 -10.08
CA ARG A 557 7.37 47.01 -11.04
C ARG A 557 6.34 46.06 -10.41
N GLY A 558 6.48 45.73 -9.13
CA GLY A 558 5.54 44.90 -8.37
C GLY A 558 4.20 45.58 -8.09
N ALA A 559 4.18 46.92 -8.05
CA ALA A 559 2.96 47.73 -8.00
C ALA A 559 2.35 47.98 -9.40
N GLY A 560 3.08 47.71 -10.48
CA GLY A 560 2.57 47.72 -11.84
C GLY A 560 1.66 46.51 -12.12
N ARG A 561 0.64 46.70 -12.96
CA ARG A 561 -0.24 45.62 -13.42
C ARG A 561 0.60 44.55 -14.14
N GLN A 562 0.62 43.32 -13.60
CA GLN A 562 1.38 42.22 -14.20
C GLN A 562 0.64 41.68 -15.43
N PHE A 563 1.12 42.05 -16.63
CA PHE A 563 0.57 41.54 -17.89
C PHE A 563 1.01 40.10 -18.23
N TYR A 564 2.05 39.56 -17.58
CA TYR A 564 2.57 38.21 -17.84
C TYR A 564 2.57 37.32 -16.59
N ARG A 565 1.93 36.15 -16.69
CA ARG A 565 2.01 35.06 -15.70
C ARG A 565 3.00 33.98 -16.19
N LYS A 566 3.97 33.59 -15.35
CA LYS A 566 4.91 32.50 -15.67
C LYS A 566 4.18 31.17 -15.84
N LEU A 567 4.61 30.36 -16.82
CA LEU A 567 4.08 29.00 -17.04
C LEU A 567 4.45 28.07 -15.85
N PRO A 568 3.53 27.20 -15.38
CA PRO A 568 3.90 26.10 -14.49
C PRO A 568 4.79 25.08 -15.24
N PRO A 569 5.53 24.21 -14.52
CA PRO A 569 6.32 23.14 -15.16
C PRO A 569 5.41 22.19 -15.95
N THR A 570 5.95 21.57 -17.00
CA THR A 570 5.25 20.54 -17.77
C THR A 570 4.97 19.32 -16.90
N GLU A 571 3.71 18.89 -16.80
CA GLU A 571 3.33 17.68 -16.08
C GLU A 571 2.96 16.56 -17.06
N GLU A 572 3.13 15.32 -16.62
CA GLU A 572 2.77 14.10 -17.36
C GLU A 572 1.46 13.55 -16.80
N TRP A 573 0.48 13.35 -17.67
CA TRP A 573 -0.90 13.05 -17.32
C TRP A 573 -1.35 11.70 -17.87
N ALA A 574 -2.09 10.94 -17.05
CA ALA A 574 -2.70 9.66 -17.42
C ALA A 574 -4.23 9.71 -17.25
N GLU A 575 -4.96 8.76 -17.84
CA GLU A 575 -6.41 8.63 -17.65
C GLU A 575 -6.75 8.20 -16.21
N ASN A 576 -7.74 8.87 -15.62
CA ASN A 576 -8.21 8.65 -14.25
C ASN A 576 -9.27 7.56 -14.24
N ASN A 577 -8.79 6.31 -14.29
CA ASN A 577 -9.58 5.10 -14.08
C ASN A 577 -10.03 5.04 -12.60
N TYR A 578 -9.40 4.19 -11.79
CA TYR A 578 -9.46 4.28 -10.33
C TYR A 578 -8.75 5.55 -9.85
N TYR A 579 -9.33 6.25 -8.88
CA TYR A 579 -8.94 7.62 -8.52
C TYR A 579 -7.44 7.75 -8.20
N ARG A 580 -6.73 8.47 -9.07
CA ARG A 580 -5.29 8.78 -8.97
C ARG A 580 -4.39 7.55 -8.76
N LEU A 581 -4.78 6.44 -9.38
CA LEU A 581 -4.06 5.16 -9.31
C LEU A 581 -3.50 4.78 -10.70
N PRO A 582 -2.18 4.58 -10.89
CA PRO A 582 -1.63 4.20 -12.19
C PRO A 582 -2.02 2.77 -12.62
N LEU A 583 -1.99 2.50 -13.93
CA LEU A 583 -2.45 1.25 -14.52
C LEU A 583 -1.68 0.01 -14.01
N ASP A 584 -0.44 0.18 -13.56
CA ASP A 584 0.38 -0.89 -12.98
C ASP A 584 -0.16 -1.41 -11.64
N ARG A 585 -1.00 -0.63 -10.95
CA ARG A 585 -1.68 -1.01 -9.68
C ARG A 585 -3.15 -1.39 -9.88
N GLN A 586 -3.71 -1.14 -11.06
CA GLN A 586 -5.06 -1.57 -11.45
C GLN A 586 -5.03 -3.05 -11.86
N LYS A 587 -5.05 -3.91 -10.83
CA LYS A 587 -4.90 -5.36 -10.88
C LYS A 587 -5.74 -6.03 -9.79
N ALA A 588 -5.83 -7.36 -9.82
CA ALA A 588 -6.66 -8.17 -8.93
C ALA A 588 -6.42 -7.93 -7.42
N ASP A 589 -5.23 -7.48 -7.03
CA ASP A 589 -4.90 -7.15 -5.63
C ASP A 589 -5.54 -5.85 -5.09
N LEU A 590 -6.10 -4.98 -5.96
CA LEU A 590 -6.66 -3.67 -5.58
C LEU A 590 -7.90 -3.78 -4.68
N ILE A 591 -8.72 -4.80 -4.91
CA ILE A 591 -9.85 -5.17 -4.06
C ILE A 591 -9.90 -6.70 -3.98
N LYS A 592 -9.74 -7.23 -2.77
CA LYS A 592 -9.64 -8.68 -2.53
C LYS A 592 -10.98 -9.24 -2.06
N VAL A 593 -11.16 -10.55 -2.20
CA VAL A 593 -12.32 -11.22 -1.59
C VAL A 593 -12.24 -11.01 -0.07
N ASN A 594 -13.37 -10.64 0.52
CA ASN A 594 -13.56 -10.45 1.95
C ASN A 594 -15.02 -10.88 2.29
N PRO A 595 -15.41 -10.95 3.58
CA PRO A 595 -16.76 -11.40 3.95
C PRO A 595 -17.90 -10.55 3.35
N PHE A 596 -17.75 -9.23 3.23
CA PHE A 596 -18.75 -8.36 2.60
C PHE A 596 -18.89 -8.61 1.10
N TRP A 597 -17.78 -8.81 0.39
CA TRP A 597 -17.83 -9.17 -1.04
C TRP A 597 -18.36 -10.58 -1.27
N ASN A 598 -18.15 -11.50 -0.32
CA ASN A 598 -18.81 -12.80 -0.33
C ASN A 598 -20.33 -12.68 -0.15
N ASP A 599 -20.80 -11.88 0.82
CA ASP A 599 -22.23 -11.61 1.02
C ASP A 599 -22.83 -10.98 -0.26
N PHE A 600 -22.16 -9.99 -0.86
CA PHE A 600 -22.61 -9.35 -2.09
C PHE A 600 -22.61 -10.30 -3.32
N ALA A 601 -21.70 -11.28 -3.36
CA ALA A 601 -21.67 -12.30 -4.40
C ALA A 601 -22.82 -13.32 -4.26
N ALA A 602 -23.24 -13.62 -3.03
CA ALA A 602 -24.34 -14.53 -2.74
C ALA A 602 -25.74 -13.85 -2.80
N HIS A 603 -25.82 -12.55 -2.53
CA HIS A 603 -27.08 -11.81 -2.46
C HIS A 603 -27.76 -11.64 -3.84
N PRO A 604 -29.09 -11.86 -3.95
CA PRO A 604 -29.83 -11.61 -5.19
C PRO A 604 -29.73 -10.16 -5.67
N ALA A 605 -29.66 -9.94 -6.98
CA ALA A 605 -29.50 -8.61 -7.57
C ALA A 605 -30.80 -7.78 -7.62
N ASP A 606 -31.95 -8.40 -7.31
CA ASP A 606 -33.30 -7.84 -7.29
C ASP A 606 -33.75 -7.32 -5.91
N LYS A 607 -32.90 -7.42 -4.88
CA LYS A 607 -33.25 -7.08 -3.49
C LYS A 607 -32.25 -6.07 -2.88
N PRO A 608 -32.70 -5.14 -2.01
CA PRO A 608 -31.81 -4.24 -1.28
C PRO A 608 -30.69 -5.00 -0.57
N PHE A 609 -29.45 -4.51 -0.67
CA PHE A 609 -28.29 -5.16 -0.05
C PHE A 609 -27.81 -4.42 1.21
N LEU A 610 -27.76 -5.16 2.32
CA LEU A 610 -27.17 -4.73 3.58
C LEU A 610 -26.26 -5.84 4.11
N SER A 611 -25.08 -5.48 4.63
CA SER A 611 -24.23 -6.41 5.39
C SER A 611 -23.36 -5.67 6.41
N GLY A 612 -23.34 -6.18 7.65
CA GLY A 612 -22.45 -5.71 8.72
C GLY A 612 -20.96 -6.01 8.50
N ASN A 613 -20.64 -6.88 7.54
CA ASN A 613 -19.26 -7.17 7.19
C ASN A 613 -18.54 -6.01 6.47
N PHE A 614 -19.23 -4.89 6.15
CA PHE A 614 -18.63 -3.72 5.50
C PHE A 614 -17.42 -3.15 6.25
N ILE A 615 -17.33 -3.40 7.57
CA ILE A 615 -16.19 -3.07 8.43
C ILE A 615 -14.85 -3.73 8.00
N TYR A 616 -14.90 -4.80 7.20
CA TYR A 616 -13.72 -5.46 6.64
C TYR A 616 -13.21 -4.77 5.36
N SER A 617 -14.03 -3.98 4.69
CA SER A 617 -13.82 -3.44 3.35
C SER A 617 -13.09 -2.08 3.37
N THR A 618 -11.96 -2.02 4.08
CA THR A 618 -11.17 -0.80 4.33
C THR A 618 -9.78 -0.84 3.66
N GLY A 619 -9.53 -1.79 2.75
CA GLY A 619 -8.23 -2.02 2.13
C GLY A 619 -7.82 -1.01 1.07
N SER A 620 -8.78 -0.36 0.40
CA SER A 620 -8.51 0.71 -0.57
C SER A 620 -9.65 1.73 -0.65
N PHE A 621 -9.38 2.93 -1.17
CA PHE A 621 -10.39 3.95 -1.44
C PHE A 621 -11.48 3.42 -2.39
N ALA A 622 -11.07 2.72 -3.45
CA ALA A 622 -11.97 2.06 -4.41
C ALA A 622 -12.91 1.06 -3.73
N GLU A 623 -12.39 0.24 -2.82
CA GLU A 623 -13.19 -0.71 -2.05
C GLU A 623 -14.27 0.01 -1.21
N MET A 624 -13.89 1.05 -0.46
CA MET A 624 -14.83 1.81 0.38
C MET A 624 -15.89 2.56 -0.44
N MET A 625 -15.53 3.12 -1.59
CA MET A 625 -16.49 3.76 -2.49
C MET A 625 -17.47 2.76 -3.11
N PHE A 626 -17.00 1.58 -3.52
CA PHE A 626 -17.89 0.54 -4.03
C PHE A 626 -18.81 -0.02 -2.93
N VAL A 627 -18.34 -0.15 -1.68
CA VAL A 627 -19.19 -0.46 -0.51
C VAL A 627 -20.34 0.53 -0.37
N LEU A 628 -20.04 1.84 -0.38
CA LEU A 628 -21.04 2.92 -0.28
C LEU A 628 -21.97 2.97 -1.52
N SER A 629 -21.52 2.46 -2.66
CA SER A 629 -22.33 2.35 -3.87
C SER A 629 -23.33 1.19 -3.83
N VAL A 630 -23.00 0.08 -3.15
CA VAL A 630 -23.85 -1.14 -3.10
C VAL A 630 -24.64 -1.32 -1.80
N LEU A 631 -24.31 -0.60 -0.72
CA LEU A 631 -25.13 -0.58 0.49
C LEU A 631 -26.42 0.21 0.24
N ASP A 632 -27.58 -0.42 0.44
CA ASP A 632 -28.89 0.20 0.26
C ASP A 632 -29.43 0.83 1.55
N LEU A 633 -28.53 1.56 2.24
CA LEU A 633 -28.89 2.54 3.26
C LEU A 633 -29.37 3.85 2.58
N PRO A 634 -30.33 4.58 3.18
CA PRO A 634 -30.75 5.88 2.66
C PRO A 634 -29.67 6.95 2.90
N PHE A 635 -29.77 8.08 2.21
CA PHE A 635 -28.85 9.22 2.40
C PHE A 635 -29.04 9.91 3.76
N GLU A 636 -30.31 10.11 4.14
CA GLU A 636 -30.74 10.65 5.44
C GLU A 636 -31.48 9.56 6.22
N ALA A 637 -31.34 9.56 7.54
CA ALA A 637 -32.06 8.64 8.42
C ALA A 637 -33.54 9.06 8.55
N GLU A 638 -34.43 8.08 8.69
CA GLU A 638 -35.85 8.33 9.01
C GLU A 638 -36.16 7.97 10.47
N GLU A 639 -37.31 8.44 10.97
CA GLU A 639 -37.79 8.02 12.29
C GLU A 639 -38.07 6.51 12.31
N HIS A 640 -37.83 5.88 13.46
CA HIS A 640 -38.06 4.45 13.67
C HIS A 640 -38.95 4.26 14.90
N GLN A 641 -39.80 3.23 14.87
CA GLN A 641 -40.73 2.97 15.97
C GLN A 641 -39.99 2.22 17.09
N VAL A 642 -39.89 2.83 18.27
CA VAL A 642 -39.21 2.25 19.43
C VAL A 642 -40.19 2.03 20.57
N GLU A 643 -40.29 0.78 21.04
CA GLU A 643 -41.11 0.36 22.17
C GLU A 643 -40.21 -0.12 23.33
N ASN A 644 -40.63 0.11 24.58
CA ASN A 644 -39.76 -0.02 25.76
C ASN A 644 -40.49 -0.60 26.99
N GLU A 645 -40.62 -1.92 27.05
CA GLU A 645 -41.26 -2.63 28.17
C GLU A 645 -40.26 -2.98 29.28
N GLY A 646 -40.20 -2.15 30.32
CA GLY A 646 -39.28 -2.37 31.44
C GLY A 646 -37.81 -2.35 30.98
N VAL A 647 -37.07 -3.44 31.21
CA VAL A 647 -35.68 -3.60 30.76
C VAL A 647 -35.55 -4.11 29.32
N ALA A 648 -36.66 -4.53 28.68
CA ALA A 648 -36.67 -4.91 27.29
C ALA A 648 -36.81 -3.68 26.37
N PHE A 649 -36.22 -3.81 25.18
CA PHE A 649 -36.23 -2.81 24.11
C PHE A 649 -36.64 -3.48 22.81
N SER A 650 -37.56 -2.86 22.07
CA SER A 650 -37.93 -3.28 20.71
C SER A 650 -37.85 -2.11 19.73
N LEU A 651 -37.31 -2.40 18.55
CA LEU A 651 -37.14 -1.47 17.44
C LEU A 651 -37.86 -2.04 16.22
N ARG A 652 -38.69 -1.23 15.57
CA ARG A 652 -39.28 -1.55 14.27
C ARG A 652 -38.85 -0.52 13.23
N SER A 653 -38.31 -1.03 12.12
CA SER A 653 -37.57 -0.23 11.16
C SER A 653 -38.46 0.60 10.24
N GLY A 654 -38.21 1.90 10.15
CA GLY A 654 -38.88 2.79 9.17
C GLY A 654 -38.37 2.61 7.74
N LYS A 655 -37.08 2.27 7.60
CA LYS A 655 -36.37 1.99 6.33
C LYS A 655 -35.31 0.91 6.52
N PRO A 656 -34.62 0.43 5.47
CA PRO A 656 -33.53 -0.52 5.62
C PRO A 656 -32.39 0.03 6.52
N LEU A 657 -32.03 -0.70 7.58
CA LEU A 657 -30.96 -0.31 8.51
C LEU A 657 -30.14 -1.51 8.99
N LEU A 658 -29.02 -1.22 9.65
CA LEU A 658 -28.11 -2.23 10.19
C LEU A 658 -27.79 -1.96 11.68
N LEU A 659 -27.82 -3.01 12.50
CA LEU A 659 -27.53 -2.99 13.93
C LEU A 659 -26.27 -3.79 14.29
N PHE A 660 -25.50 -3.29 15.25
CA PHE A 660 -24.39 -3.98 15.92
C PHE A 660 -24.75 -4.11 17.41
N HIS A 661 -24.70 -5.31 17.99
CA HIS A 661 -25.13 -5.52 19.38
C HIS A 661 -24.35 -6.59 20.18
N GLN A 662 -24.42 -6.48 21.51
CA GLN A 662 -23.67 -7.27 22.48
C GLN A 662 -24.55 -7.59 23.69
N GLU A 663 -24.50 -8.80 24.27
CA GLU A 663 -25.38 -9.24 25.37
C GLU A 663 -24.70 -10.13 26.45
N VAL A 664 -25.39 -10.38 27.58
CA VAL A 664 -25.03 -11.28 28.70
C VAL A 664 -26.23 -12.16 29.13
N ARG A 665 -26.09 -13.48 29.38
CA ARG A 665 -27.17 -14.32 29.98
C ARG A 665 -26.63 -15.42 30.92
N GLU A 666 -27.47 -15.92 31.83
CA GLU A 666 -27.12 -16.91 32.87
C GLU A 666 -27.07 -18.37 32.36
N ALA A 667 -26.33 -19.24 33.06
CA ALA A 667 -26.22 -20.67 32.76
C ALA A 667 -26.29 -21.54 34.03
N GLN A 668 -27.43 -21.56 34.73
CA GLN A 668 -27.60 -22.33 35.98
C GLN A 668 -26.98 -23.74 35.92
N LYS A 669 -26.65 -24.32 37.09
CA LYS A 669 -26.23 -25.72 37.16
C LYS A 669 -27.44 -26.64 36.95
N ALA A 670 -27.87 -26.73 35.69
CA ALA A 670 -29.15 -27.27 35.28
C ALA A 670 -29.28 -28.77 35.62
N PRO A 671 -30.51 -29.25 35.91
CA PRO A 671 -30.83 -30.68 35.96
C PRO A 671 -30.61 -31.43 34.62
N ASN A 672 -30.22 -30.72 33.55
CA ASN A 672 -29.75 -31.27 32.28
C ASN A 672 -28.38 -30.67 31.94
N ALA A 673 -27.31 -31.46 32.00
CA ALA A 673 -26.00 -31.05 31.49
C ALA A 673 -25.95 -31.16 29.95
N ARG A 674 -26.81 -30.37 29.27
CA ARG A 674 -27.04 -30.41 27.81
C ARG A 674 -26.85 -29.06 27.10
N ASP A 675 -26.62 -27.99 27.87
CA ASP A 675 -26.54 -26.60 27.39
C ASP A 675 -25.21 -26.23 26.73
N ILE A 676 -24.17 -27.05 26.87
CA ILE A 676 -22.90 -26.96 26.15
C ILE A 676 -22.55 -28.38 25.69
N LEU A 677 -22.50 -28.61 24.38
CA LEU A 677 -21.91 -29.84 23.84
C LEU A 677 -20.39 -29.65 23.78
N LEU A 678 -19.65 -30.69 24.11
CA LEU A 678 -18.19 -30.66 24.08
C LEU A 678 -17.71 -31.97 23.47
N SER A 679 -16.95 -31.89 22.38
CA SER A 679 -16.17 -33.02 21.86
C SER A 679 -14.68 -32.73 21.98
N GLN A 680 -13.91 -33.78 22.27
CA GLN A 680 -12.45 -33.75 22.32
C GLN A 680 -11.96 -34.90 21.45
N ASN A 681 -11.27 -34.57 20.36
CA ASN A 681 -10.83 -35.50 19.34
C ASN A 681 -9.33 -35.33 19.06
N PHE A 682 -8.67 -36.36 18.56
CA PHE A 682 -7.22 -36.37 18.33
C PHE A 682 -6.92 -36.72 16.88
N TYR A 683 -5.97 -36.02 16.26
CA TYR A 683 -5.62 -36.20 14.84
C TYR A 683 -4.11 -36.13 14.62
N ARG A 684 -3.62 -36.66 13.50
CA ARG A 684 -2.22 -36.53 13.09
C ARG A 684 -1.95 -35.15 12.50
N ALA A 685 -0.94 -34.44 12.98
CA ALA A 685 -0.65 -33.07 12.52
C ALA A 685 -0.28 -33.01 11.02
N ASP A 686 0.25 -34.10 10.46
CA ASP A 686 0.58 -34.25 9.03
C ASP A 686 -0.57 -34.84 8.18
N SER A 687 -1.66 -35.29 8.81
CA SER A 687 -2.81 -35.90 8.14
C SER A 687 -4.09 -35.63 8.93
N ARG A 688 -4.51 -34.35 8.94
CA ARG A 688 -5.64 -33.87 9.76
C ARG A 688 -7.03 -34.13 9.17
N TYR A 689 -7.18 -34.27 7.86
CA TYR A 689 -8.50 -34.33 7.21
C TYR A 689 -8.64 -35.52 6.25
N LEU A 690 -9.81 -36.15 6.31
CA LEU A 690 -10.38 -37.05 5.31
C LEU A 690 -11.35 -36.24 4.44
N ASN A 691 -11.54 -36.63 3.18
CA ASN A 691 -12.48 -35.97 2.28
C ASN A 691 -13.41 -37.01 1.66
N GLU A 692 -14.46 -37.39 2.40
CA GLU A 692 -15.49 -38.34 1.94
C GLU A 692 -16.71 -37.58 1.41
N GLY A 693 -17.20 -37.96 0.23
CA GLY A 693 -18.48 -37.47 -0.32
C GLY A 693 -18.59 -35.96 -0.61
N GLY A 694 -17.49 -35.20 -0.52
CA GLY A 694 -17.49 -33.74 -0.59
C GLY A 694 -17.44 -33.04 0.78
N GLU A 695 -17.64 -33.79 1.87
CA GLU A 695 -17.49 -33.29 3.24
C GLU A 695 -16.05 -33.46 3.73
N ARG A 696 -15.51 -32.40 4.33
CA ARG A 696 -14.16 -32.37 4.93
C ARG A 696 -14.24 -32.89 6.36
N LEU A 697 -14.23 -34.21 6.51
CA LEU A 697 -14.22 -34.86 7.81
C LEU A 697 -12.83 -34.71 8.47
N ASP A 698 -12.76 -34.40 9.76
CA ASP A 698 -11.48 -34.46 10.49
C ASP A 698 -11.05 -35.93 10.66
N ASN A 699 -9.77 -36.21 10.35
CA ASN A 699 -9.14 -37.53 10.41
C ASN A 699 -8.79 -37.91 11.86
N PHE A 700 -9.81 -38.25 12.64
CA PHE A 700 -9.63 -38.56 14.05
C PHE A 700 -9.05 -39.95 14.29
N VAL A 701 -7.83 -39.99 14.85
CA VAL A 701 -7.16 -41.19 15.33
C VAL A 701 -7.76 -41.56 16.68
N LYS A 702 -8.34 -42.77 16.75
CA LYS A 702 -9.03 -43.30 17.95
C LYS A 702 -8.27 -44.45 18.62
N ASP A 703 -7.56 -45.25 17.84
CA ASP A 703 -6.97 -46.52 18.29
C ASP A 703 -5.45 -46.41 18.55
N GLU A 704 -4.64 -46.38 17.49
CA GLU A 704 -3.17 -46.48 17.56
C GLU A 704 -2.47 -45.15 17.26
N PHE A 705 -1.57 -44.74 18.16
CA PHE A 705 -0.76 -43.53 18.03
C PHE A 705 0.70 -43.90 17.80
N LEU A 706 1.47 -43.12 17.04
CA LEU A 706 2.88 -43.37 16.79
C LEU A 706 3.77 -42.55 17.73
N LYS A 707 4.83 -43.17 18.27
CA LYS A 707 5.92 -42.42 18.92
C LYS A 707 6.59 -41.48 17.90
N GLN A 708 7.15 -40.37 18.38
CA GLN A 708 7.91 -39.39 17.59
C GLN A 708 7.14 -38.72 16.42
N ILE A 709 5.82 -38.92 16.31
CA ILE A 709 4.93 -38.22 15.38
C ILE A 709 4.15 -37.13 16.13
N ALA A 710 3.95 -35.99 15.47
CA ALA A 710 3.19 -34.87 16.02
C ALA A 710 1.67 -35.12 15.91
N TYR A 711 0.97 -34.97 17.03
CA TYR A 711 -0.48 -35.08 17.14
C TYR A 711 -1.10 -33.75 17.56
N GLY A 712 -2.30 -33.46 17.04
CA GLY A 712 -3.15 -32.37 17.49
C GLY A 712 -4.31 -32.89 18.31
N CYS A 713 -4.67 -32.16 19.37
CA CYS A 713 -5.96 -32.29 20.02
C CYS A 713 -6.87 -31.17 19.53
N GLN A 714 -7.99 -31.54 18.91
CA GLN A 714 -9.11 -30.65 18.65
C GLN A 714 -10.07 -30.70 19.84
N VAL A 715 -10.46 -29.56 20.38
CA VAL A 715 -11.62 -29.47 21.28
C VAL A 715 -12.65 -28.57 20.65
N VAL A 716 -13.85 -29.09 20.46
CA VAL A 716 -14.99 -28.43 19.86
C VAL A 716 -16.01 -28.16 20.96
N ILE A 717 -16.25 -26.89 21.27
CA ILE A 717 -17.14 -26.46 22.34
C ILE A 717 -18.32 -25.73 21.70
N THR A 718 -19.48 -26.37 21.70
CA THR A 718 -20.70 -25.90 21.05
C THR A 718 -21.72 -25.48 22.11
N ASN A 719 -22.40 -24.37 21.88
CA ASN A 719 -23.47 -23.85 22.72
C ASN A 719 -24.82 -24.08 22.04
N PRO A 720 -25.49 -25.23 22.20
CA PRO A 720 -26.80 -25.52 21.59
C PRO A 720 -27.95 -24.70 22.18
N THR A 721 -27.71 -23.73 23.07
CA THR A 721 -28.75 -22.82 23.57
C THR A 721 -28.81 -21.54 22.74
N SER A 722 -29.98 -20.91 22.72
CA SER A 722 -30.20 -19.52 22.29
C SER A 722 -29.47 -18.48 23.16
N SER A 723 -28.83 -18.93 24.23
CA SER A 723 -28.34 -18.06 25.30
C SER A 723 -26.82 -17.91 25.29
N VAL A 724 -26.35 -17.06 26.20
CA VAL A 724 -25.13 -16.27 26.01
C VAL A 724 -23.94 -16.82 26.84
N ARG A 725 -22.69 -16.96 26.33
CA ARG A 725 -21.60 -17.80 26.96
C ARG A 725 -20.11 -17.33 26.85
N LYS A 726 -19.55 -16.75 27.94
CA LYS A 726 -18.16 -16.18 28.17
C LYS A 726 -17.13 -17.19 28.70
N LEU A 727 -17.26 -18.46 28.32
CA LEU A 727 -16.62 -19.62 28.97
C LEU A 727 -15.11 -19.46 29.27
N ARG A 728 -14.58 -20.19 30.25
CA ARG A 728 -13.14 -20.44 30.42
C ARG A 728 -12.89 -21.94 30.25
N TYR A 729 -11.81 -22.32 29.57
CA TYR A 729 -11.38 -23.73 29.50
C TYR A 729 -10.24 -24.01 30.48
N LEU A 730 -9.98 -25.28 30.73
CA LEU A 730 -8.77 -25.80 31.38
C LEU A 730 -8.32 -27.05 30.64
N ALA A 731 -7.29 -26.90 29.81
CA ALA A 731 -6.68 -27.92 28.97
C ALA A 731 -5.31 -28.34 29.51
N GLN A 732 -4.89 -29.56 29.20
CA GLN A 732 -3.61 -30.14 29.58
C GLN A 732 -3.22 -31.19 28.53
N ILE A 733 -1.92 -31.27 28.19
CA ILE A 733 -1.42 -32.30 27.27
C ILE A 733 -1.36 -33.67 27.97
N PRO A 734 -1.29 -34.80 27.24
CA PRO A 734 -1.26 -36.12 27.86
C PRO A 734 -0.04 -36.31 28.78
N THR A 735 -0.22 -37.04 29.88
CA THR A 735 0.87 -37.41 30.80
C THR A 735 1.97 -38.12 30.02
N GLY A 736 3.24 -37.76 30.21
CA GLY A 736 4.35 -38.32 29.42
C GLY A 736 4.58 -37.70 28.02
N ALA A 737 3.68 -36.86 27.51
CA ALA A 737 3.87 -36.14 26.25
C ALA A 737 4.63 -34.81 26.43
N VAL A 738 5.18 -34.31 25.32
CA VAL A 738 5.94 -33.05 25.20
C VAL A 738 5.20 -32.09 24.24
N PRO A 739 5.02 -30.80 24.58
CA PRO A 739 4.28 -29.85 23.74
C PRO A 739 5.08 -29.40 22.51
N LEU A 740 4.37 -28.99 21.45
CA LEU A 740 4.93 -28.49 20.19
C LEU A 740 4.41 -27.08 19.85
N GLN A 741 5.04 -26.40 18.90
CA GLN A 741 4.60 -25.09 18.36
C GLN A 741 4.38 -23.98 19.42
N LYS A 742 5.32 -23.83 20.39
CA LYS A 742 5.17 -22.95 21.58
C LYS A 742 3.99 -23.33 22.50
N GLY A 743 3.50 -24.57 22.42
CA GLY A 743 2.39 -25.09 23.22
C GLY A 743 2.68 -25.19 24.72
N PHE A 744 1.61 -25.42 25.47
CA PHE A 744 1.61 -25.45 26.93
C PHE A 744 1.62 -26.88 27.51
N TYR A 745 2.04 -27.01 28.77
CA TYR A 745 1.81 -28.21 29.58
C TYR A 745 0.39 -28.26 30.14
N SER A 746 -0.07 -27.14 30.69
CA SER A 746 -1.45 -26.92 31.14
C SER A 746 -1.80 -25.45 30.99
N GLU A 747 -3.01 -25.18 30.52
CA GLU A 747 -3.48 -23.83 30.22
C GLU A 747 -4.97 -23.72 30.51
N GLY A 748 -5.42 -22.55 31.00
CA GLY A 748 -6.84 -22.27 31.05
C GLY A 748 -7.17 -20.80 30.81
N ARG A 749 -7.57 -20.46 29.58
CA ARG A 749 -7.91 -19.09 29.16
C ARG A 749 -9.43 -18.83 29.20
N PRO A 750 -9.87 -17.62 29.59
CA PRO A 750 -11.22 -17.17 29.31
C PRO A 750 -11.42 -16.99 27.79
N PHE A 751 -12.66 -17.16 27.32
CA PHE A 751 -13.07 -17.11 25.93
C PHE A 751 -14.55 -16.71 25.81
N ARG A 752 -15.07 -16.68 24.59
CA ARG A 752 -16.45 -16.27 24.25
C ARG A 752 -17.01 -17.20 23.18
N LEU A 753 -18.30 -17.52 23.25
CA LEU A 753 -18.98 -18.52 22.44
C LEU A 753 -20.43 -18.08 22.18
N GLU A 754 -20.79 -17.86 20.91
CA GLU A 754 -22.07 -17.33 20.40
C GLU A 754 -23.23 -18.37 20.48
N PRO A 755 -24.53 -18.01 20.27
CA PRO A 755 -25.66 -18.90 20.53
C PRO A 755 -25.87 -19.83 19.33
N TYR A 756 -26.22 -21.08 19.58
CA TYR A 756 -26.15 -22.17 18.60
C TYR A 756 -24.77 -22.33 17.91
N SER A 757 -23.72 -21.70 18.44
CA SER A 757 -22.41 -21.62 17.79
C SER A 757 -21.40 -22.60 18.37
N THR A 758 -20.26 -22.71 17.69
CA THR A 758 -19.16 -23.62 18.02
C THR A 758 -17.83 -22.89 18.02
N ARG A 759 -17.01 -23.12 19.03
CA ARG A 759 -15.61 -22.67 19.10
C ARG A 759 -14.67 -23.87 19.17
N THR A 760 -13.69 -23.89 18.28
CA THR A 760 -12.64 -24.89 18.27
C THR A 760 -11.37 -24.35 18.95
N ILE A 761 -10.71 -25.16 19.76
CA ILE A 761 -9.43 -24.90 20.41
C ILE A 761 -8.49 -26.04 20.06
N GLU A 762 -7.24 -25.74 19.67
CA GLU A 762 -6.31 -26.74 19.17
C GLU A 762 -4.92 -26.57 19.77
N PHE A 763 -4.26 -27.68 20.10
CA PHE A 763 -2.90 -27.71 20.65
C PHE A 763 -2.17 -29.00 20.23
N TYR A 764 -0.85 -28.90 20.11
CA TYR A 764 -0.01 -29.96 19.53
C TYR A 764 1.00 -30.52 20.53
N PHE A 765 1.23 -31.83 20.45
CA PHE A 765 2.20 -32.56 21.28
C PHE A 765 2.74 -33.79 20.54
N TYR A 766 3.77 -34.43 21.08
CA TYR A 766 4.21 -35.77 20.65
C TYR A 766 4.55 -36.65 21.85
N PHE A 767 4.58 -37.96 21.61
CA PHE A 767 5.03 -38.96 22.58
C PHE A 767 6.47 -39.39 22.23
N PRO A 768 7.45 -39.24 23.15
CA PRO A 768 8.82 -39.69 22.90
C PRO A 768 8.96 -41.22 22.97
N GLU A 769 8.09 -41.89 23.72
CA GLU A 769 8.17 -43.31 24.09
C GLU A 769 6.85 -44.04 23.76
N THR A 770 6.91 -45.37 23.61
CA THR A 770 5.73 -46.25 23.48
C THR A 770 5.15 -46.56 24.86
N GLY A 771 3.81 -46.54 25.00
CA GLY A 771 3.17 -46.78 26.29
C GLY A 771 1.67 -46.47 26.32
N LYS A 772 1.12 -46.40 27.53
CA LYS A 772 -0.26 -45.96 27.80
C LYS A 772 -0.23 -44.66 28.59
N PHE A 773 -0.80 -43.60 28.03
CA PHE A 773 -0.66 -42.23 28.55
C PHE A 773 -2.02 -41.57 28.77
N PRO A 774 -2.46 -41.35 30.03
CA PRO A 774 -3.73 -40.70 30.32
C PRO A 774 -3.64 -39.17 30.10
N VAL A 775 -4.72 -38.57 29.60
CA VAL A 775 -4.88 -37.12 29.53
C VAL A 775 -5.97 -36.64 30.48
N TYR A 776 -5.75 -35.50 31.12
CA TYR A 776 -6.79 -34.82 31.88
C TYR A 776 -7.86 -34.30 30.90
N PRO A 777 -9.12 -34.74 31.01
CA PRO A 777 -10.18 -34.31 30.10
C PRO A 777 -10.39 -32.80 30.21
N ILE A 778 -10.47 -32.10 29.08
CA ILE A 778 -10.64 -30.65 29.08
C ILE A 778 -11.95 -30.26 29.79
N GLN A 779 -11.88 -29.25 30.66
CA GLN A 779 -13.00 -28.75 31.45
C GLN A 779 -13.40 -27.34 31.01
N VAL A 780 -14.69 -27.02 31.09
CA VAL A 780 -15.26 -25.77 30.56
C VAL A 780 -16.30 -25.14 31.51
N GLY A 781 -16.16 -23.82 31.71
CA GLY A 781 -17.08 -22.89 32.35
C GLY A 781 -16.45 -21.50 32.63
N SER A 782 -17.19 -20.37 32.64
CA SER A 782 -16.71 -18.96 32.81
C SER A 782 -16.47 -18.44 34.25
N ASP A 783 -17.51 -17.94 34.95
CA ASP A 783 -17.47 -17.37 36.32
C ASP A 783 -18.26 -18.18 37.40
N LYS A 784 -19.59 -18.42 37.27
CA LYS A 784 -20.47 -18.93 38.36
C LYS A 784 -20.53 -20.47 38.72
N GLY A 785 -20.69 -21.45 37.81
CA GLY A 785 -20.83 -22.91 38.13
C GLY A 785 -20.63 -23.89 36.94
N HIS A 786 -20.29 -25.17 37.14
CA HIS A 786 -19.75 -26.04 36.04
C HIS A 786 -20.74 -26.32 34.91
N LEU A 787 -20.25 -26.35 33.66
CA LEU A 787 -21.06 -26.56 32.46
C LEU A 787 -20.72 -27.84 31.69
N ALA A 788 -19.48 -28.05 31.25
CA ALA A 788 -19.11 -29.22 30.46
C ALA A 788 -17.66 -29.69 30.68
N GLY A 789 -17.42 -30.98 30.45
CA GLY A 789 -16.10 -31.60 30.48
C GLY A 789 -16.03 -32.84 29.60
N ALA A 790 -14.86 -33.12 29.02
CA ALA A 790 -14.67 -34.28 28.16
C ALA A 790 -14.69 -35.62 28.93
N GLN A 791 -14.81 -36.73 28.20
CA GLN A 791 -14.55 -38.06 28.75
C GLN A 791 -13.04 -38.26 28.96
N ALA A 792 -12.66 -39.00 30.01
CA ALA A 792 -11.27 -39.35 30.25
C ALA A 792 -10.75 -40.28 29.14
N PHE A 793 -9.57 -39.97 28.58
CA PHE A 793 -8.96 -40.71 27.47
C PHE A 793 -7.54 -41.15 27.82
N THR A 794 -7.10 -42.26 27.22
CA THR A 794 -5.74 -42.80 27.39
C THR A 794 -5.19 -43.23 26.04
N PHE A 795 -4.10 -42.61 25.62
CA PHE A 795 -3.44 -42.87 24.34
C PHE A 795 -2.68 -44.20 24.41
N GLN A 796 -2.78 -45.03 23.37
CA GLN A 796 -1.97 -46.22 23.20
C GLN A 796 -0.94 -45.98 22.09
N VAL A 797 0.33 -45.88 22.46
CA VAL A 797 1.42 -45.45 21.58
C VAL A 797 2.29 -46.64 21.17
N VAL A 798 2.37 -46.88 19.86
CA VAL A 798 3.02 -48.00 19.17
C VAL A 798 4.11 -47.53 18.19
N ASP A 799 4.77 -48.48 17.53
CA ASP A 799 5.90 -48.22 16.62
C ASP A 799 5.50 -48.15 15.13
N LYS A 800 4.41 -48.84 14.73
CA LYS A 800 3.89 -48.89 13.34
C LYS A 800 2.36 -48.99 13.35
N LEU A 801 1.69 -48.40 12.35
CA LEU A 801 0.23 -48.41 12.19
C LEU A 801 -0.26 -49.59 11.34
N SER A 802 -1.54 -49.94 11.51
CA SER A 802 -2.16 -51.14 10.94
C SER A 802 -3.10 -50.93 9.72
N LYS A 803 -3.47 -49.68 9.34
CA LYS A 803 -4.39 -49.37 8.20
C LYS A 803 -4.02 -48.09 7.43
N ARG A 804 -4.70 -47.81 6.30
CA ARG A 804 -4.54 -46.62 5.42
C ARG A 804 -5.89 -46.00 5.01
N ASP A 805 -5.85 -44.77 4.50
CA ASP A 805 -6.95 -44.01 3.88
C ASP A 805 -6.94 -44.11 2.34
N GLU A 806 -8.13 -44.09 1.73
CA GLU A 806 -8.37 -44.17 0.28
C GLU A 806 -9.18 -42.97 -0.28
N THR A 807 -9.58 -42.03 0.58
CA THR A 807 -10.57 -40.97 0.27
C THR A 807 -9.93 -39.63 -0.10
N SER A 808 -8.71 -39.37 0.40
CA SER A 808 -7.99 -38.13 0.14
C SER A 808 -7.66 -37.93 -1.35
N TRP A 809 -7.54 -36.66 -1.79
CA TRP A 809 -7.10 -36.32 -3.15
C TRP A 809 -5.74 -36.96 -3.51
N ALA A 810 -4.89 -37.21 -2.52
CA ALA A 810 -3.62 -37.92 -2.70
C ALA A 810 -3.80 -39.37 -3.18
N TRP A 811 -4.89 -40.05 -2.78
CA TRP A 811 -5.28 -41.35 -3.32
C TRP A 811 -6.06 -41.20 -4.62
N VAL A 812 -7.13 -40.38 -4.63
CA VAL A 812 -8.07 -40.26 -5.77
C VAL A 812 -7.37 -39.81 -7.05
N SER A 813 -6.47 -38.82 -6.98
CA SER A 813 -5.73 -38.35 -8.17
C SER A 813 -4.81 -39.40 -8.79
N GLN A 814 -4.33 -40.36 -8.00
CA GLN A 814 -3.37 -41.38 -8.45
C GLN A 814 -4.06 -42.69 -8.81
N ASN A 815 -4.93 -43.21 -7.93
CA ASN A 815 -5.52 -44.56 -8.04
C ASN A 815 -6.99 -44.57 -8.47
N GLY A 816 -7.73 -43.46 -8.32
CA GLY A 816 -9.17 -43.40 -8.64
C GLY A 816 -9.46 -43.52 -10.14
N THR A 817 -10.70 -43.83 -10.50
CA THR A 817 -11.13 -43.85 -11.91
C THR A 817 -11.29 -42.44 -12.48
N ALA A 818 -11.22 -42.30 -13.80
CA ALA A 818 -11.53 -41.06 -14.52
C ALA A 818 -12.88 -40.43 -14.10
N LYS A 819 -13.87 -41.25 -13.69
CA LYS A 819 -15.18 -40.80 -13.22
C LYS A 819 -15.10 -40.24 -11.79
N GLU A 820 -14.40 -40.92 -10.87
CA GLU A 820 -14.19 -40.42 -9.51
C GLU A 820 -13.39 -39.10 -9.52
N VAL A 821 -12.34 -39.00 -10.34
CA VAL A 821 -11.53 -37.78 -10.46
C VAL A 821 -12.38 -36.59 -10.93
N LEU A 822 -13.21 -36.78 -11.98
CA LEU A 822 -14.13 -35.74 -12.46
C LEU A 822 -15.26 -35.39 -11.46
N GLN A 823 -15.68 -36.34 -10.61
CA GLN A 823 -16.65 -36.08 -9.54
C GLN A 823 -15.99 -35.29 -8.40
N TYR A 824 -14.79 -35.69 -7.98
CA TYR A 824 -14.01 -34.99 -6.95
C TYR A 824 -13.77 -33.52 -7.32
N LEU A 825 -13.40 -33.27 -8.59
CA LEU A 825 -13.22 -31.94 -9.19
C LEU A 825 -14.53 -31.17 -9.44
N ARG A 826 -15.71 -31.80 -9.30
CA ARG A 826 -17.02 -31.11 -9.33
C ARG A 826 -17.45 -30.67 -7.94
N ASP A 827 -17.17 -31.48 -6.93
CA ASP A 827 -17.78 -31.33 -5.61
C ASP A 827 -16.91 -30.49 -4.68
N HIS A 828 -15.59 -30.69 -4.67
CA HIS A 828 -14.66 -30.03 -3.75
C HIS A 828 -14.18 -28.65 -4.24
N ASN A 829 -13.78 -27.78 -3.30
CA ASN A 829 -13.18 -26.46 -3.55
C ASN A 829 -11.84 -26.57 -4.30
N LEU A 830 -11.75 -26.06 -5.54
CA LEU A 830 -10.58 -26.24 -6.41
C LEU A 830 -9.33 -25.51 -5.90
N ASN A 831 -9.48 -24.43 -5.13
CA ASN A 831 -8.36 -23.66 -4.58
C ASN A 831 -7.60 -24.45 -3.49
N ARG A 832 -8.12 -25.60 -3.04
CA ARG A 832 -7.47 -26.53 -2.10
C ARG A 832 -6.85 -27.75 -2.79
N ILE A 833 -6.91 -27.84 -4.13
CA ILE A 833 -6.59 -29.05 -4.88
C ILE A 833 -5.32 -28.84 -5.71
N ALA A 834 -4.35 -29.73 -5.52
CA ALA A 834 -3.15 -29.85 -6.36
C ALA A 834 -3.54 -30.48 -7.71
N LEU A 835 -3.93 -29.64 -8.68
CA LEU A 835 -4.42 -30.05 -10.01
C LEU A 835 -3.35 -30.70 -10.88
N ASP A 836 -2.09 -30.31 -10.71
CA ASP A 836 -0.90 -30.91 -11.31
C ASP A 836 -0.82 -32.43 -11.13
N LYS A 837 -1.36 -32.95 -10.02
CA LYS A 837 -1.32 -34.39 -9.69
C LYS A 837 -2.03 -35.30 -10.69
N ILE A 838 -2.95 -34.76 -11.51
CA ILE A 838 -3.62 -35.52 -12.58
C ILE A 838 -3.04 -35.23 -13.97
N ALA A 839 -1.89 -34.56 -14.08
CA ALA A 839 -1.26 -34.25 -15.36
C ALA A 839 -0.90 -35.51 -16.18
N PHE A 840 -0.57 -36.64 -15.55
CA PHE A 840 -0.30 -37.89 -16.29
C PHE A 840 -1.56 -38.43 -17.00
N ARG A 841 -2.73 -38.25 -16.39
CA ARG A 841 -4.04 -38.68 -16.91
C ARG A 841 -4.48 -37.93 -18.16
N MET A 842 -3.84 -36.80 -18.48
CA MET A 842 -4.12 -36.04 -19.70
C MET A 842 -3.54 -36.68 -20.97
N ARG A 843 -2.77 -37.78 -20.87
CA ARG A 843 -2.24 -38.54 -22.02
C ARG A 843 -3.30 -39.44 -22.64
N ASN A 844 -2.98 -39.98 -23.82
CA ASN A 844 -3.80 -41.02 -24.44
C ASN A 844 -3.78 -42.32 -23.65
N GLU A 845 -4.81 -43.15 -23.82
CA GLU A 845 -5.02 -44.41 -23.09
C GLU A 845 -3.85 -45.40 -23.30
N ASN A 846 -3.31 -45.46 -24.52
CA ASN A 846 -2.14 -46.27 -24.89
C ASN A 846 -0.81 -45.77 -24.28
N GLU A 847 -0.80 -44.63 -23.60
CA GLU A 847 0.36 -44.03 -22.93
C GLU A 847 0.19 -43.94 -21.40
N GLY A 848 -0.82 -44.62 -20.85
CA GLY A 848 -1.12 -44.65 -19.41
C GLY A 848 -1.90 -43.44 -18.88
N GLY A 849 -2.60 -42.71 -19.76
CA GLY A 849 -3.56 -41.67 -19.38
C GLY A 849 -5.02 -42.11 -19.48
N ASP A 850 -5.96 -41.20 -19.17
CA ASP A 850 -7.41 -41.40 -19.26
C ASP A 850 -8.00 -40.88 -20.61
N GLY A 851 -7.16 -40.49 -21.56
CA GLY A 851 -7.54 -40.19 -22.94
C GLY A 851 -7.96 -38.74 -23.23
N LYS A 852 -8.02 -38.38 -24.53
CA LYS A 852 -8.46 -37.04 -24.99
C LYS A 852 -9.87 -36.67 -24.49
N ALA A 853 -10.74 -37.66 -24.29
CA ALA A 853 -12.09 -37.45 -23.75
C ALA A 853 -12.07 -37.03 -22.26
N PHE A 854 -11.12 -37.53 -21.46
CA PHE A 854 -10.93 -37.08 -20.08
C PHE A 854 -10.29 -35.68 -20.02
N PHE A 855 -9.28 -35.43 -20.86
CA PHE A 855 -8.68 -34.10 -21.03
C PHE A 855 -9.73 -33.03 -21.32
N ALA A 856 -10.55 -33.22 -22.36
CA ALA A 856 -11.57 -32.25 -22.77
C ALA A 856 -12.60 -32.00 -21.67
N LYS A 857 -13.10 -33.06 -21.01
CA LYS A 857 -14.06 -32.95 -19.89
C LYS A 857 -13.46 -32.25 -18.67
N THR A 858 -12.17 -32.49 -18.38
CA THR A 858 -11.48 -31.86 -17.25
C THR A 858 -11.27 -30.37 -17.50
N LEU A 859 -10.75 -29.98 -18.66
CA LEU A 859 -10.57 -28.55 -18.97
C LEU A 859 -11.91 -27.82 -19.05
N GLN A 860 -12.96 -28.44 -19.58
CA GLN A 860 -14.32 -27.89 -19.56
C GLN A 860 -14.84 -27.66 -18.13
N LEU A 861 -14.69 -28.65 -17.25
CA LEU A 861 -15.11 -28.57 -15.84
C LEU A 861 -14.36 -27.48 -15.05
N LEU A 862 -13.03 -27.40 -15.22
CA LEU A 862 -12.20 -26.41 -14.55
C LEU A 862 -12.50 -24.98 -15.06
N SER A 863 -12.71 -24.82 -16.38
CA SER A 863 -13.12 -23.53 -16.99
C SER A 863 -14.47 -23.05 -16.43
N ALA A 864 -15.46 -23.94 -16.37
CA ALA A 864 -16.79 -23.65 -15.82
C ALA A 864 -16.78 -23.37 -14.30
N ARG A 865 -15.63 -23.47 -13.64
CA ARG A 865 -15.38 -23.10 -12.23
C ARG A 865 -14.28 -22.03 -12.09
N PHE A 866 -13.92 -21.38 -13.19
CA PHE A 866 -12.90 -20.31 -13.27
C PHE A 866 -11.52 -20.70 -12.73
N ALA A 867 -11.20 -22.00 -12.75
CA ALA A 867 -9.91 -22.56 -12.33
C ALA A 867 -9.03 -22.87 -13.55
N TYR A 868 -7.71 -22.77 -13.37
CA TYR A 868 -6.72 -23.06 -14.40
C TYR A 868 -5.43 -23.59 -13.79
N ASP A 869 -4.81 -24.55 -14.49
CA ASP A 869 -3.47 -25.03 -14.19
C ASP A 869 -2.62 -25.03 -15.48
N PRO A 870 -1.44 -24.39 -15.51
CA PRO A 870 -0.63 -24.31 -16.72
C PRO A 870 -0.12 -25.69 -17.19
N THR A 871 0.04 -26.66 -16.30
CA THR A 871 0.48 -28.01 -16.64
C THR A 871 -0.62 -28.76 -17.39
N LEU A 872 -1.84 -28.77 -16.86
CA LEU A 872 -3.00 -29.42 -17.50
C LEU A 872 -3.33 -28.77 -18.85
N TRP A 873 -3.24 -27.45 -18.95
CA TRP A 873 -3.48 -26.74 -20.21
C TRP A 873 -2.36 -26.92 -21.25
N SER A 874 -1.13 -27.20 -20.84
CA SER A 874 -0.05 -27.50 -21.80
C SER A 874 -0.34 -28.72 -22.68
N TYR A 875 -1.18 -29.66 -22.21
CA TYR A 875 -1.64 -30.82 -23.00
C TYR A 875 -2.53 -30.45 -24.19
N ALA A 876 -3.00 -29.21 -24.32
CA ALA A 876 -3.64 -28.72 -25.55
C ALA A 876 -2.69 -28.83 -26.77
N LEU A 877 -1.38 -28.65 -26.56
CA LEU A 877 -0.36 -28.84 -27.60
C LEU A 877 -0.25 -30.31 -28.04
N TYR A 878 -0.30 -31.24 -27.09
CA TYR A 878 -0.27 -32.69 -27.34
C TYR A 878 -1.55 -33.15 -28.07
N HIS A 879 -2.72 -32.69 -27.62
CA HIS A 879 -4.02 -33.03 -28.21
C HIS A 879 -4.36 -32.26 -29.50
N LYS A 880 -3.53 -31.29 -29.89
CA LYS A 880 -3.78 -30.34 -30.99
C LYS A 880 -5.13 -29.62 -30.85
N ASP A 881 -5.44 -29.23 -29.62
CA ASP A 881 -6.64 -28.46 -29.26
C ASP A 881 -6.33 -26.96 -29.42
N VAL A 882 -6.83 -26.35 -30.50
CA VAL A 882 -6.50 -24.97 -30.89
C VAL A 882 -7.01 -23.96 -29.87
N ASP A 883 -8.24 -24.11 -29.39
CA ASP A 883 -8.90 -23.14 -28.51
C ASP A 883 -8.25 -23.15 -27.12
N ARG A 884 -7.93 -24.33 -26.60
CA ARG A 884 -7.18 -24.47 -25.33
C ARG A 884 -5.71 -24.10 -25.46
N LEU A 885 -5.13 -24.24 -26.65
CA LEU A 885 -3.77 -23.76 -26.93
C LEU A 885 -3.71 -22.22 -26.95
N ARG A 886 -4.73 -21.53 -27.50
CA ARG A 886 -4.84 -20.06 -27.42
C ARG A 886 -4.85 -19.59 -25.97
N GLU A 887 -5.71 -20.18 -25.14
CA GLU A 887 -5.80 -19.92 -23.71
C GLU A 887 -4.44 -20.12 -23.00
N TYR A 888 -3.80 -21.28 -23.22
CA TYR A 888 -2.49 -21.60 -22.64
C TYR A 888 -1.41 -20.59 -23.07
N LEU A 889 -1.29 -20.33 -24.37
CA LEU A 889 -0.29 -19.42 -24.92
C LEU A 889 -0.47 -18.00 -24.39
N SER A 890 -1.72 -17.52 -24.26
CA SER A 890 -2.05 -16.18 -23.74
C SER A 890 -1.51 -15.90 -22.33
N ARG A 891 -1.34 -16.94 -21.51
CA ARG A 891 -0.82 -16.90 -20.13
C ARG A 891 0.63 -17.39 -20.02
N SER A 892 1.17 -18.00 -21.07
CA SER A 892 2.52 -18.56 -21.05
C SER A 892 3.62 -17.47 -21.05
N PRO A 893 4.82 -17.75 -20.48
CA PRO A 893 5.98 -16.86 -20.59
C PRO A 893 6.49 -16.60 -22.01
N LEU A 894 5.91 -17.25 -23.04
CA LEU A 894 6.25 -16.99 -24.44
C LEU A 894 5.77 -15.61 -24.90
N THR A 895 4.66 -15.09 -24.33
CA THR A 895 4.12 -13.75 -24.63
C THR A 895 5.19 -12.66 -24.50
N GLY A 896 5.93 -12.63 -23.39
CA GLY A 896 7.05 -11.70 -23.17
C GLY A 896 8.27 -11.90 -24.07
N ARG A 897 8.23 -12.85 -25.02
CA ARG A 897 9.26 -13.10 -26.05
C ARG A 897 8.77 -12.86 -27.47
N CYS A 898 7.46 -12.66 -27.68
CA CYS A 898 6.87 -12.48 -29.01
C CYS A 898 6.93 -11.03 -29.53
N GLY A 899 7.13 -10.04 -28.66
CA GLY A 899 7.11 -8.61 -29.01
C GLY A 899 6.13 -7.82 -28.15
N LEU A 900 5.93 -6.54 -28.47
CA LEU A 900 4.95 -5.69 -27.78
C LEU A 900 3.55 -5.78 -28.39
N TYR A 901 3.46 -6.17 -29.66
CA TYR A 901 2.22 -6.48 -30.36
C TYR A 901 2.40 -7.75 -31.21
N LEU A 902 1.34 -8.56 -31.29
CA LEU A 902 1.22 -9.70 -32.19
C LEU A 902 -0.27 -9.98 -32.38
N ASP A 903 -0.73 -10.13 -33.63
CA ASP A 903 -2.00 -10.78 -33.93
C ASP A 903 -1.73 -12.07 -34.70
N SER A 904 -2.38 -13.17 -34.29
CA SER A 904 -2.26 -14.48 -34.92
C SER A 904 -3.38 -15.43 -34.47
N PRO A 905 -3.74 -16.46 -35.27
CA PRO A 905 -4.79 -17.42 -34.91
C PRO A 905 -4.58 -18.19 -33.60
N LEU A 906 -3.34 -18.25 -33.08
CA LEU A 906 -2.97 -18.96 -31.85
C LEU A 906 -2.64 -18.05 -30.67
N LEU A 907 -2.33 -16.77 -30.90
CA LEU A 907 -1.93 -15.84 -29.85
C LEU A 907 -2.13 -14.38 -30.30
N SER A 908 -2.92 -13.63 -29.53
CA SER A 908 -2.98 -12.17 -29.62
C SER A 908 -2.28 -11.53 -28.41
N ILE A 909 -1.60 -10.41 -28.68
CA ILE A 909 -0.88 -9.57 -27.73
C ILE A 909 -1.21 -8.12 -28.10
N ASP A 910 -2.12 -7.51 -27.36
CA ASP A 910 -2.31 -6.06 -27.40
C ASP A 910 -1.45 -5.36 -26.32
N PRO A 911 -0.71 -4.29 -26.64
CA PRO A 911 0.17 -3.61 -25.68
C PRO A 911 -0.57 -2.89 -24.54
N VAL A 912 -1.82 -2.43 -24.74
CA VAL A 912 -2.60 -1.72 -23.72
C VAL A 912 -3.20 -2.74 -22.73
N GLU A 913 -3.81 -3.81 -23.24
CA GLU A 913 -4.35 -4.90 -22.41
C GLU A 913 -3.27 -5.59 -21.55
N ARG A 914 -2.05 -5.69 -22.09
CA ARG A 914 -0.88 -6.23 -21.37
C ARG A 914 -0.28 -5.24 -20.37
N GLY A 915 -0.61 -3.94 -20.47
CA GLY A 915 0.02 -2.88 -19.70
C GLY A 915 1.47 -2.62 -20.09
N PHE A 916 1.82 -2.88 -21.36
CA PHE A 916 3.12 -2.55 -21.96
C PHE A 916 3.18 -1.12 -22.48
N HIS A 917 2.02 -0.53 -22.81
CA HIS A 917 1.86 0.88 -23.18
C HIS A 917 0.55 1.43 -22.59
N GLU A 918 0.54 2.71 -22.25
CA GLU A 918 -0.64 3.49 -21.88
C GLU A 918 -0.51 4.86 -22.56
N HIS A 919 -1.61 5.51 -22.96
CA HIS A 919 -1.52 6.85 -23.54
C HIS A 919 -1.23 7.89 -22.44
N LEU A 920 -0.28 8.80 -22.68
CA LEU A 920 0.14 9.83 -21.72
C LEU A 920 0.24 11.20 -22.38
N GLU A 921 -0.32 12.21 -21.74
CA GLU A 921 -0.30 13.59 -22.21
C GLU A 921 0.73 14.45 -21.48
N TYR A 922 1.19 15.52 -22.14
CA TYR A 922 2.15 16.47 -21.58
C TYR A 922 1.61 17.90 -21.67
N LYS A 923 1.00 18.40 -20.59
CA LYS A 923 0.51 19.79 -20.48
C LYS A 923 1.07 20.47 -19.21
N PRO A 924 1.46 21.76 -19.29
CA PRO A 924 1.75 22.52 -20.51
C PRO A 924 3.16 22.19 -21.03
N LEU A 925 3.27 21.72 -22.28
CA LEU A 925 4.55 21.57 -22.97
C LEU A 925 4.76 22.75 -23.93
N VAL A 926 5.92 23.40 -23.83
CA VAL A 926 6.39 24.42 -24.78
C VAL A 926 7.76 23.98 -25.30
N ASN A 927 7.88 23.80 -26.61
CA ASN A 927 9.15 23.44 -27.24
C ASN A 927 10.03 24.71 -27.41
N ALA A 928 11.29 24.64 -27.01
CA ALA A 928 12.23 25.77 -27.09
C ALA A 928 12.63 26.15 -28.55
N ARG A 929 12.35 25.25 -29.50
CA ARG A 929 12.58 25.34 -30.95
C ARG A 929 11.53 24.48 -31.67
N ALA A 930 10.87 25.02 -32.70
CA ALA A 930 9.86 24.29 -33.50
C ALA A 930 10.44 23.67 -34.80
N HIS A 931 11.70 23.98 -35.13
CA HIS A 931 12.43 23.41 -36.27
C HIS A 931 13.67 22.66 -35.78
N GLN A 932 14.25 21.83 -36.66
CA GLN A 932 15.38 20.97 -36.34
C GLN A 932 16.64 21.78 -35.98
N LEU A 933 17.29 21.41 -34.88
CA LEU A 933 18.59 21.95 -34.46
C LEU A 933 19.61 20.80 -34.40
N GLY A 934 20.47 20.73 -35.42
CA GLY A 934 21.51 19.71 -35.55
C GLY A 934 21.24 18.65 -36.61
N LYS A 935 22.04 17.56 -36.57
CA LYS A 935 21.98 16.46 -37.55
C LYS A 935 20.67 15.65 -37.52
N GLY A 936 19.92 15.69 -36.43
CA GLY A 936 18.62 15.02 -36.26
C GLY A 936 17.65 15.85 -35.43
N ARG A 937 16.39 15.41 -35.35
CA ARG A 937 15.39 15.98 -34.44
C ARG A 937 15.49 15.34 -33.05
N GLU A 938 15.17 16.11 -32.02
CA GLU A 938 15.41 15.76 -30.63
C GLU A 938 14.27 16.28 -29.76
N ILE A 939 13.73 15.44 -28.87
CA ILE A 939 12.64 15.80 -27.97
C ILE A 939 13.26 16.14 -26.61
N LEU A 940 13.32 17.42 -26.28
CA LEU A 940 14.07 17.93 -25.12
C LEU A 940 13.43 17.60 -23.76
N ASN A 941 12.17 17.16 -23.74
CA ASN A 941 11.53 16.64 -22.53
C ASN A 941 11.78 15.13 -22.45
N ASN A 942 12.64 14.70 -21.52
CA ASN A 942 13.10 13.31 -21.41
C ASN A 942 11.96 12.30 -21.15
N ARG A 943 10.82 12.74 -20.59
CA ARG A 943 9.66 11.88 -20.35
C ARG A 943 8.85 11.70 -21.61
N PHE A 944 8.49 12.79 -22.28
CA PHE A 944 7.84 12.72 -23.59
C PHE A 944 8.71 11.99 -24.64
N PHE A 945 10.02 12.17 -24.63
CA PHE A 945 10.92 11.39 -25.51
C PHE A 945 10.80 9.88 -25.26
N ALA A 946 10.82 9.45 -23.99
CA ALA A 946 10.66 8.04 -23.62
C ALA A 946 9.29 7.49 -24.05
N GLN A 947 8.22 8.26 -23.87
CA GLN A 947 6.85 7.88 -24.25
C GLN A 947 6.64 7.81 -25.77
N TYR A 948 7.12 8.82 -26.52
CA TYR A 948 7.09 8.81 -27.98
C TYR A 948 7.90 7.63 -28.53
N ARG A 949 9.08 7.37 -27.96
CA ARG A 949 9.86 6.17 -28.29
C ARG A 949 9.07 4.90 -27.94
N GLY A 950 8.39 4.84 -26.79
CA GLY A 950 7.51 3.73 -26.41
C GLY A 950 6.47 3.41 -27.49
N LEU A 951 5.77 4.43 -28.00
CA LEU A 951 4.85 4.25 -29.12
C LEU A 951 5.58 3.74 -30.38
N MET A 952 6.73 4.31 -30.77
CA MET A 952 7.48 3.83 -31.94
C MET A 952 7.94 2.37 -31.79
N GLU A 953 8.34 1.96 -30.58
CA GLU A 953 8.73 0.58 -30.24
C GLU A 953 7.53 -0.39 -30.23
N VAL A 954 6.29 0.11 -30.08
CA VAL A 954 5.04 -0.64 -30.32
C VAL A 954 4.73 -0.71 -31.82
N LEU A 955 4.67 0.43 -32.51
CA LEU A 955 4.25 0.52 -33.91
C LEU A 955 5.13 -0.27 -34.87
N LYS A 956 6.42 -0.48 -34.56
CA LYS A 956 7.32 -1.34 -35.37
C LYS A 956 6.87 -2.80 -35.48
N TYR A 957 6.02 -3.28 -34.57
CA TYR A 957 5.46 -4.64 -34.59
C TYR A 957 4.14 -4.73 -35.38
N LYS A 958 3.51 -3.61 -35.72
CA LYS A 958 2.25 -3.56 -36.48
C LYS A 958 2.55 -3.48 -37.98
N SER A 959 1.88 -4.31 -38.78
CA SER A 959 1.98 -4.30 -40.25
C SER A 959 1.21 -3.14 -40.90
N SER A 960 0.19 -2.62 -40.21
CA SER A 960 -0.57 -1.42 -40.54
C SER A 960 -1.00 -0.72 -39.26
N PHE A 961 -1.30 0.58 -39.33
CA PHE A 961 -1.74 1.37 -38.18
C PHE A 961 -3.27 1.38 -38.09
N GLY A 962 -3.82 1.08 -36.91
CA GLY A 962 -5.23 1.24 -36.61
C GLY A 962 -5.62 2.71 -36.44
N GLN A 963 -6.92 2.99 -36.37
CA GLN A 963 -7.43 4.37 -36.23
C GLN A 963 -6.89 5.05 -34.96
N ASP A 964 -6.88 4.31 -33.85
CA ASP A 964 -6.24 4.64 -32.58
C ASP A 964 -4.76 4.98 -32.68
N ASP A 965 -4.00 4.21 -33.46
CA ASP A 965 -2.56 4.42 -33.68
C ASP A 965 -2.33 5.71 -34.48
N LEU A 966 -3.15 5.96 -35.50
CA LEU A 966 -3.12 7.18 -36.32
C LEU A 966 -3.45 8.42 -35.47
N LEU A 967 -4.47 8.34 -34.62
CA LEU A 967 -4.90 9.44 -33.74
C LEU A 967 -3.85 9.74 -32.66
N ALA A 968 -3.31 8.72 -31.98
CA ALA A 968 -2.23 8.88 -31.01
C ALA A 968 -0.92 9.39 -31.65
N THR A 969 -0.57 8.90 -32.83
CA THR A 969 0.58 9.40 -33.62
C THR A 969 0.39 10.88 -33.97
N SER A 970 -0.81 11.27 -34.38
CA SER A 970 -1.15 12.66 -34.71
C SER A 970 -0.96 13.56 -33.49
N TYR A 971 -1.51 13.19 -32.32
CA TYR A 971 -1.32 13.91 -31.06
C TYR A 971 0.17 14.16 -30.75
N TYR A 972 0.99 13.10 -30.72
CA TYR A 972 2.42 13.25 -30.39
C TYR A 972 3.21 14.02 -31.46
N LEU A 973 2.75 14.09 -32.71
CA LEU A 973 3.34 14.95 -33.74
C LEU A 973 2.97 16.43 -33.53
N PHE A 974 1.71 16.74 -33.21
CA PHE A 974 1.32 18.11 -32.84
C PHE A 974 2.00 18.59 -31.56
N LEU A 975 2.24 17.69 -30.60
CA LEU A 975 3.00 17.97 -29.37
C LEU A 975 4.47 18.36 -29.67
N GLN A 976 5.04 17.91 -30.79
CA GLN A 976 6.37 18.31 -31.32
C GLN A 976 6.32 19.52 -32.26
N ASP A 977 5.17 20.20 -32.38
CA ASP A 977 4.89 21.27 -33.36
C ASP A 977 5.04 20.84 -34.84
N ARG A 978 5.01 19.52 -35.12
CA ARG A 978 5.15 18.93 -36.46
C ARG A 978 3.82 18.95 -37.22
N VAL A 979 3.20 20.13 -37.33
CA VAL A 979 1.81 20.33 -37.80
C VAL A 979 1.55 19.66 -39.15
N GLU A 980 2.42 19.84 -40.15
CA GLU A 980 2.24 19.22 -41.46
C GLU A 980 2.26 17.69 -41.41
N GLU A 981 3.12 17.10 -40.57
CA GLU A 981 3.23 15.65 -40.43
C GLU A 981 2.04 15.09 -39.65
N GLY A 982 1.63 15.75 -38.56
CA GLY A 982 0.44 15.38 -37.79
C GLY A 982 -0.82 15.39 -38.64
N LEU A 983 -1.00 16.39 -39.52
CA LEU A 983 -2.11 16.44 -40.48
C LEU A 983 -2.12 15.22 -41.41
N ARG A 984 -0.97 14.80 -41.96
CA ARG A 984 -0.86 13.61 -42.84
C ARG A 984 -1.19 12.27 -42.15
N PHE A 985 -1.25 12.23 -40.82
CA PHE A 985 -1.76 11.09 -40.05
C PHE A 985 -3.23 11.31 -39.63
N PHE A 986 -3.60 12.53 -39.25
CA PHE A 986 -4.95 12.88 -38.82
C PHE A 986 -5.98 12.81 -39.95
N ASP A 987 -5.65 13.31 -41.15
CA ASP A 987 -6.52 13.26 -42.34
C ASP A 987 -6.73 11.81 -42.86
N LYS A 988 -6.21 10.78 -42.18
CA LYS A 988 -6.46 9.34 -42.42
C LYS A 988 -7.38 8.69 -41.36
N VAL A 989 -7.69 9.39 -40.27
CA VAL A 989 -8.55 8.88 -39.21
C VAL A 989 -10.00 8.92 -39.69
N ASP A 990 -10.70 7.79 -39.63
CA ASP A 990 -12.15 7.75 -39.83
C ASP A 990 -12.86 8.10 -38.50
N PRO A 991 -13.61 9.22 -38.41
CA PRO A 991 -14.31 9.62 -37.18
C PRO A 991 -15.44 8.68 -36.76
N GLN A 992 -15.86 7.73 -37.62
CA GLN A 992 -16.87 6.73 -37.25
C GLN A 992 -16.27 5.47 -36.62
N SER A 993 -15.05 5.12 -37.02
CA SER A 993 -14.28 3.94 -36.59
C SER A 993 -13.36 4.19 -35.38
N ILE A 994 -13.56 5.28 -34.65
CA ILE A 994 -12.92 5.58 -33.35
C ILE A 994 -14.00 5.80 -32.28
N ASP A 995 -13.64 5.61 -31.02
CA ASP A 995 -14.54 5.93 -29.90
C ASP A 995 -14.38 7.39 -29.44
N GLU A 996 -13.19 7.98 -29.57
CA GLU A 996 -12.81 9.31 -29.06
C GLU A 996 -13.44 10.49 -29.82
N LYS A 997 -14.75 10.42 -30.12
CA LYS A 997 -15.46 11.36 -31.00
C LYS A 997 -15.46 12.79 -30.45
N LEU A 998 -15.49 12.98 -29.13
CA LEU A 998 -15.32 14.27 -28.44
C LEU A 998 -13.91 14.84 -28.63
N GLN A 999 -12.87 14.04 -28.40
CA GLN A 999 -11.47 14.46 -28.49
C GLN A 999 -11.07 14.72 -29.94
N HIS A 1000 -11.51 13.85 -30.88
CA HIS A 1000 -11.39 14.06 -32.31
C HIS A 1000 -12.13 15.34 -32.75
N ALA A 1001 -13.31 15.65 -32.19
CA ALA A 1001 -14.00 16.90 -32.50
C ALA A 1001 -13.22 18.13 -32.01
N TYR A 1002 -12.62 18.10 -30.82
CA TYR A 1002 -11.80 19.21 -30.34
C TYR A 1002 -10.47 19.34 -31.12
N LEU A 1003 -9.80 18.23 -31.39
CA LEU A 1003 -8.60 18.18 -32.24
C LEU A 1003 -8.92 18.69 -33.65
N SER A 1004 -10.09 18.36 -34.21
CA SER A 1004 -10.55 18.94 -35.47
C SER A 1004 -10.70 20.46 -35.36
N THR A 1005 -11.38 20.99 -34.33
CA THR A 1005 -11.49 22.45 -34.12
C THR A 1005 -10.11 23.11 -34.04
N TYR A 1006 -9.17 22.53 -33.27
CA TYR A 1006 -7.79 23.02 -33.15
C TYR A 1006 -7.05 23.01 -34.51
N LEU A 1007 -7.29 22.00 -35.35
CA LEU A 1007 -6.69 21.91 -36.69
C LEU A 1007 -7.38 22.80 -37.72
N ASP A 1008 -8.68 23.06 -37.59
CA ASP A 1008 -9.42 24.02 -38.41
C ASP A 1008 -8.81 25.43 -38.23
N PHE A 1009 -8.43 25.83 -37.00
CA PHE A 1009 -7.62 27.03 -36.74
C PHE A 1009 -6.25 27.00 -37.45
N CYS A 1010 -5.53 25.88 -37.37
CA CYS A 1010 -4.25 25.70 -38.07
C CYS A 1010 -4.40 25.70 -39.61
N LYS A 1011 -5.57 25.36 -40.16
CA LYS A 1011 -5.89 25.43 -41.60
C LYS A 1011 -6.39 26.83 -42.02
N GLY A 1012 -6.93 27.63 -41.07
CA GLY A 1012 -7.64 28.89 -41.34
C GLY A 1012 -9.14 28.70 -41.62
N GLU A 1013 -9.68 27.51 -41.36
CA GLU A 1013 -11.04 27.07 -41.69
C GLU A 1013 -12.05 27.48 -40.60
N LEU A 1014 -12.01 28.76 -40.20
CA LEU A 1014 -12.70 29.32 -39.02
C LEU A 1014 -14.22 29.06 -38.98
N ALA A 1015 -14.87 28.98 -40.15
CA ALA A 1015 -16.29 28.65 -40.24
C ALA A 1015 -16.59 27.20 -39.81
N SER A 1016 -15.72 26.26 -40.15
CA SER A 1016 -15.80 24.86 -39.67
C SER A 1016 -15.55 24.81 -38.17
N ALA A 1017 -14.50 25.50 -37.69
CA ALA A 1017 -14.19 25.60 -36.26
C ALA A 1017 -15.41 26.10 -35.44
N ARG A 1018 -16.07 27.18 -35.89
CA ARG A 1018 -17.29 27.71 -35.24
C ARG A 1018 -18.45 26.72 -35.28
N GLN A 1019 -18.75 26.15 -36.45
CA GLN A 1019 -19.86 25.20 -36.61
C GLN A 1019 -19.65 23.91 -35.80
N ARG A 1020 -18.40 23.52 -35.54
CA ARG A 1020 -18.04 22.36 -34.73
C ARG A 1020 -18.12 22.67 -33.24
N ALA A 1021 -17.49 23.76 -32.79
CA ALA A 1021 -17.46 24.15 -31.39
C ALA A 1021 -18.85 24.50 -30.83
N GLN A 1022 -19.72 25.12 -31.63
CA GLN A 1022 -21.10 25.45 -31.23
C GLN A 1022 -21.92 24.22 -30.80
N ARG A 1023 -21.61 23.01 -31.32
CA ARG A 1023 -22.29 21.76 -30.95
C ARG A 1023 -21.99 21.30 -29.52
N TYR A 1024 -20.95 21.84 -28.91
CA TYR A 1024 -20.46 21.50 -27.57
C TYR A 1024 -20.50 22.70 -26.60
N ALA A 1025 -21.11 23.81 -27.00
CA ALA A 1025 -21.24 25.02 -26.17
C ALA A 1025 -22.00 24.74 -24.84
N ASP A 1026 -22.99 23.84 -24.88
CA ASP A 1026 -23.79 23.43 -23.71
C ASP A 1026 -23.36 22.05 -23.14
N TYR A 1027 -22.13 21.59 -23.41
CA TYR A 1027 -21.69 20.25 -23.03
C TYR A 1027 -21.73 20.04 -21.49
N PRO A 1028 -22.24 18.89 -20.98
CA PRO A 1028 -22.53 18.74 -19.55
C PRO A 1028 -21.31 18.50 -18.66
N VAL A 1029 -20.11 18.31 -19.23
CA VAL A 1029 -18.85 18.18 -18.47
C VAL A 1029 -18.02 19.44 -18.66
N ASP A 1030 -17.87 20.21 -17.59
CA ASP A 1030 -17.31 21.57 -17.59
C ASP A 1030 -15.92 21.65 -18.23
N ARG A 1031 -15.01 20.72 -17.89
CA ARG A 1031 -13.68 20.58 -18.51
C ARG A 1031 -13.72 20.65 -20.04
N TRP A 1032 -14.64 19.92 -20.66
CA TRP A 1032 -14.74 19.82 -22.12
C TRP A 1032 -15.59 20.93 -22.72
N ARG A 1033 -16.64 21.39 -22.02
CA ARG A 1033 -17.39 22.59 -22.42
C ARG A 1033 -16.47 23.80 -22.53
N ASN A 1034 -15.64 24.03 -21.51
CA ASN A 1034 -14.76 25.19 -21.44
C ASN A 1034 -13.73 25.20 -22.59
N LEU A 1035 -13.25 24.03 -23.07
CA LEU A 1035 -12.38 23.94 -24.25
C LEU A 1035 -13.07 24.37 -25.55
N PHE A 1036 -14.35 24.08 -25.74
CA PHE A 1036 -15.10 24.54 -26.92
C PHE A 1036 -15.57 26.00 -26.78
N LEU A 1037 -15.88 26.46 -25.56
CA LEU A 1037 -16.15 27.88 -25.29
C LEU A 1037 -14.90 28.75 -25.50
N ASP A 1038 -13.71 28.26 -25.14
CA ASP A 1038 -12.40 28.87 -25.45
C ASP A 1038 -12.24 29.10 -26.97
N ALA A 1039 -12.52 28.07 -27.77
CA ALA A 1039 -12.50 28.16 -29.23
C ALA A 1039 -13.54 29.15 -29.79
N LEU A 1040 -14.76 29.19 -29.25
CA LEU A 1040 -15.78 30.18 -29.63
C LEU A 1040 -15.38 31.61 -29.23
N GLY A 1041 -14.74 31.78 -28.07
CA GLY A 1041 -14.21 33.06 -27.59
C GLY A 1041 -13.09 33.59 -28.48
N GLN A 1042 -12.13 32.74 -28.88
CA GLN A 1042 -11.08 33.16 -29.81
C GLN A 1042 -11.64 33.47 -31.22
N LEU A 1043 -12.65 32.73 -31.70
CA LEU A 1043 -13.37 33.06 -32.93
C LEU A 1043 -14.12 34.40 -32.82
N ASP A 1044 -14.66 34.73 -31.65
CA ASP A 1044 -15.30 36.01 -31.37
C ASP A 1044 -14.28 37.17 -31.25
N GLU A 1045 -13.06 36.94 -30.77
CA GLU A 1045 -11.97 37.92 -30.85
C GLU A 1045 -11.55 38.17 -32.31
N ILE A 1046 -11.43 37.12 -33.13
CA ILE A 1046 -11.09 37.23 -34.56
C ILE A 1046 -12.19 38.01 -35.32
N ASP A 1047 -13.46 37.82 -34.96
CA ASP A 1047 -14.59 38.63 -35.46
C ASP A 1047 -14.67 40.05 -34.85
N GLY A 1048 -13.73 40.44 -33.96
CA GLY A 1048 -13.63 41.78 -33.37
C GLY A 1048 -14.56 42.07 -32.19
N LYS A 1049 -15.20 41.04 -31.59
CA LYS A 1049 -16.20 41.19 -30.51
C LYS A 1049 -15.60 41.33 -29.10
N GLY A 1050 -14.27 41.22 -28.99
CA GLY A 1050 -13.51 41.34 -27.75
C GLY A 1050 -13.37 40.03 -26.96
N VAL A 1051 -12.32 39.95 -26.13
CA VAL A 1051 -12.00 38.74 -25.35
C VAL A 1051 -12.93 38.62 -24.13
N LYS A 1052 -13.47 37.42 -23.91
CA LYS A 1052 -14.15 37.01 -22.68
C LYS A 1052 -13.62 35.65 -22.24
N PRO A 1053 -13.22 35.46 -20.97
CA PRO A 1053 -12.86 34.14 -20.47
C PRO A 1053 -14.12 33.26 -20.37
N ALA A 1054 -13.96 31.97 -20.65
CA ALA A 1054 -14.93 30.93 -20.30
C ALA A 1054 -14.71 30.39 -18.88
N ASP A 1055 -13.52 30.63 -18.32
CA ASP A 1055 -13.05 30.19 -17.01
C ASP A 1055 -12.07 31.27 -16.47
N GLU A 1056 -12.45 31.97 -15.40
CA GLU A 1056 -11.63 33.05 -14.84
C GLU A 1056 -10.42 32.54 -14.02
N GLU A 1057 -10.44 31.28 -13.57
CA GLU A 1057 -9.29 30.65 -12.90
C GLU A 1057 -8.26 30.14 -13.92
N ASN A 1058 -8.68 29.86 -15.16
CA ASN A 1058 -7.80 29.40 -16.23
C ASN A 1058 -6.69 30.44 -16.55
N ARG A 1059 -5.45 30.04 -16.27
CA ARG A 1059 -4.22 30.81 -16.50
C ARG A 1059 -3.98 31.18 -17.97
N GLU A 1060 -4.49 30.40 -18.93
CA GLU A 1060 -4.34 30.70 -20.37
C GLU A 1060 -5.29 31.85 -20.74
N GLN A 1061 -6.59 31.72 -20.49
CA GLN A 1061 -7.58 32.78 -20.75
C GLN A 1061 -7.33 34.07 -19.94
N ALA A 1062 -6.96 33.97 -18.67
CA ALA A 1062 -6.60 35.13 -17.86
C ALA A 1062 -5.31 35.84 -18.36
N GLN A 1063 -4.41 35.12 -19.03
CA GLN A 1063 -3.23 35.69 -19.70
C GLN A 1063 -3.64 36.44 -20.98
N ASP A 1064 -4.60 35.94 -21.74
CA ASP A 1064 -5.05 36.55 -23.00
C ASP A 1064 -5.94 37.79 -22.75
N VAL A 1065 -6.80 37.76 -21.71
CA VAL A 1065 -7.48 38.97 -21.20
C VAL A 1065 -6.47 40.04 -20.78
N LEU A 1066 -5.36 39.66 -20.13
CA LEU A 1066 -4.29 40.61 -19.79
C LEU A 1066 -3.60 41.15 -21.06
N ALA A 1067 -3.19 40.28 -21.99
CA ALA A 1067 -2.49 40.66 -23.22
C ALA A 1067 -3.35 41.54 -24.16
N SER A 1068 -4.65 41.26 -24.28
CA SER A 1068 -5.58 42.09 -25.06
C SER A 1068 -5.70 43.54 -24.53
N SER A 1069 -5.38 43.73 -23.24
CA SER A 1069 -5.31 45.02 -22.53
C SER A 1069 -3.89 45.60 -22.41
N GLU A 1070 -2.87 44.94 -22.96
CA GLU A 1070 -1.48 45.42 -22.92
C GLU A 1070 -1.29 46.62 -23.88
N PRO A 1071 -0.60 47.70 -23.47
CA PRO A 1071 -0.23 48.80 -24.37
C PRO A 1071 0.83 48.34 -25.37
N SER A 1072 0.54 48.42 -26.67
CA SER A 1072 1.47 48.01 -27.72
C SER A 1072 1.72 49.12 -28.75
N LEU A 1073 2.97 49.18 -29.22
CA LEU A 1073 3.47 50.18 -30.16
C LEU A 1073 4.34 49.48 -31.22
N GLY A 1074 3.80 49.28 -32.41
CA GLY A 1074 4.56 48.92 -33.60
C GLY A 1074 5.09 50.17 -34.30
N LEU A 1075 6.34 50.14 -34.74
CA LEU A 1075 6.95 51.18 -35.56
C LEU A 1075 7.68 50.52 -36.72
N ASP A 1076 7.27 50.85 -37.94
CA ASP A 1076 7.90 50.41 -39.19
C ASP A 1076 8.52 51.61 -39.93
N ILE A 1077 9.63 51.38 -40.61
CA ILE A 1077 10.43 52.40 -41.28
C ILE A 1077 10.68 51.96 -42.73
N GLY A 1078 9.90 52.53 -43.66
CA GLY A 1078 9.93 52.15 -45.06
C GLY A 1078 9.93 53.37 -45.98
N LYS A 1079 10.81 53.37 -46.99
CA LYS A 1079 10.86 54.41 -48.05
C LYS A 1079 11.04 55.88 -47.58
N GLY A 1080 11.41 56.10 -46.31
CA GLY A 1080 11.54 57.42 -45.69
C GLY A 1080 10.33 57.85 -44.85
N GLU A 1081 9.29 57.02 -44.76
CA GLU A 1081 8.11 57.23 -43.92
C GLU A 1081 8.17 56.36 -42.66
N PHE A 1082 7.50 56.83 -41.60
CA PHE A 1082 7.37 56.13 -40.32
C PHE A 1082 5.90 55.76 -40.10
N THR A 1083 5.60 54.46 -40.08
CA THR A 1083 4.26 53.96 -39.77
C THR A 1083 4.21 53.57 -38.29
N ILE A 1084 3.36 54.24 -37.51
CA ILE A 1084 3.13 53.92 -36.10
C ILE A 1084 1.77 53.24 -35.94
N ALA A 1085 1.78 52.00 -35.44
CA ALA A 1085 0.57 51.26 -35.05
C ALA A 1085 0.50 51.18 -33.53
N ALA A 1086 -0.53 51.77 -32.93
CA ALA A 1086 -0.69 51.83 -31.47
C ALA A 1086 -2.01 51.15 -31.03
N ARG A 1087 -1.98 50.40 -29.93
CA ARG A 1087 -3.15 49.81 -29.27
C ARG A 1087 -3.04 50.04 -27.75
N ASN A 1088 -4.17 50.37 -27.11
CA ASN A 1088 -4.25 50.67 -25.67
C ASN A 1088 -3.27 51.77 -25.20
N LEU A 1089 -3.01 52.77 -26.05
CA LEU A 1089 -2.14 53.92 -25.78
C LEU A 1089 -2.86 55.24 -26.12
N GLU A 1090 -2.88 56.17 -25.17
CA GLU A 1090 -3.53 57.48 -25.32
C GLU A 1090 -2.64 58.53 -26.02
N ASN A 1091 -1.32 58.43 -25.84
CA ASN A 1091 -0.34 59.40 -26.31
C ASN A 1091 0.95 58.68 -26.77
N CYS A 1092 1.62 59.23 -27.79
CA CYS A 1092 2.91 58.73 -28.29
C CYS A 1092 3.84 59.90 -28.64
N THR A 1093 5.08 59.86 -28.16
CA THR A 1093 6.07 60.93 -28.36
C THR A 1093 7.33 60.39 -29.03
N VAL A 1094 7.57 60.77 -30.29
CA VAL A 1094 8.77 60.39 -31.04
C VAL A 1094 9.88 61.42 -30.78
N ASN A 1095 10.99 60.97 -30.20
CA ASN A 1095 12.16 61.80 -29.92
C ASN A 1095 13.35 61.35 -30.77
N TYR A 1096 13.90 62.25 -31.57
CA TYR A 1096 15.09 61.98 -32.39
C TYR A 1096 16.37 62.31 -31.62
N TYR A 1097 17.35 61.40 -31.69
CA TYR A 1097 18.68 61.58 -31.14
C TYR A 1097 19.73 61.23 -32.20
N PRO A 1098 20.68 62.14 -32.54
CA PRO A 1098 21.78 61.80 -33.44
C PRO A 1098 22.68 60.74 -32.77
N MET A 1099 22.96 59.65 -33.48
CA MET A 1099 23.72 58.52 -32.96
C MET A 1099 25.10 58.45 -33.63
N ASP A 1100 26.15 58.76 -32.88
CA ASP A 1100 27.54 58.59 -33.32
C ASP A 1100 27.90 57.09 -33.26
N VAL A 1101 28.00 56.48 -34.44
CA VAL A 1101 28.23 55.05 -34.63
C VAL A 1101 29.67 54.66 -34.28
N GLU A 1102 30.66 55.53 -34.54
CA GLU A 1102 32.06 55.26 -34.27
C GLU A 1102 32.34 55.20 -32.76
N LEU A 1103 31.75 56.13 -32.00
CA LEU A 1103 31.84 56.13 -30.54
C LEU A 1103 31.17 54.90 -29.91
N LEU A 1104 30.11 54.38 -30.54
CA LEU A 1104 29.37 53.21 -30.08
C LEU A 1104 30.17 51.92 -30.27
N PHE A 1105 30.70 51.69 -31.48
CA PHE A 1105 31.62 50.58 -31.76
C PHE A 1105 32.86 50.63 -30.87
N SER A 1106 33.46 51.82 -30.71
CA SER A 1106 34.67 52.01 -29.88
C SER A 1106 34.45 51.70 -28.39
N ARG A 1107 33.22 51.82 -27.88
CA ARG A 1107 32.88 51.57 -26.47
C ARG A 1107 32.25 50.20 -26.21
N LYS A 1108 31.68 49.56 -27.24
CA LYS A 1108 31.16 48.20 -27.21
C LYS A 1108 31.35 47.54 -28.60
N PRO A 1109 32.49 46.89 -28.86
CA PRO A 1109 32.77 46.30 -30.17
C PRO A 1109 31.95 45.03 -30.51
N PHE A 1110 31.14 44.55 -29.56
CA PHE A 1110 30.27 43.37 -29.73
C PHE A 1110 28.90 43.66 -29.07
N VAL A 1111 27.95 44.19 -29.86
CA VAL A 1111 26.52 44.38 -29.52
C VAL A 1111 25.70 43.65 -30.55
#